data_AF-A0A812JE57-F1
#
_entry.id   AF-A0A812JE57-F1
#
_cell.length_a   1.000
_cell.length_b   1.000
_cell.length_c   1.000
_cell.angle_alpha   90.00
_cell.angle_beta   90.00
_cell.angle_gamma   90.00
#
_symmetry.space_group_name_H-M   'P 1'
#
loop_
_entity.id
_entity.type
_entity.pdbx_description
1 polymer ?
#
loop_
_entity_poly.entity_id
_entity_poly.type
_entity_poly.pdbx_seq_one_letter_code
_entity_poly.pdbx_strand_id
1 'polypeptide(L)'
;MLGTPREHHAKSEEWQVLGGKAGGAHAEMMINTDGSRILKPLDQGARCSSEIAAYRSLACSPLAPFLCGFHGTRKVEGAEYMELNSAYFGMTGPTATLDIKIGKKTWEDQADPAKIAKESKKFDEIYSASSAMDGFRVAGMKAGDLVLNSTNLKARFSLKTKEFGDWLLPAFLASAPGFGPLPEGMAGLCRPDSRGCEVDMRAAAEILGKLKAISTAAEQGFGGTLRAASLLLTREMRHGGRWQVHLIDLAHYTETAEKRDDNFCDGLQNLIRTWEEWCAVDVPQSWFTVCCITRKCDRSKAIFDVGVEVHPSGFWFSHSKLVMARVLSALATGMGYSAVQDALQPCLLTDKYMLGATNFVEHYATEFHATDSQKDFVKAAMYGGAILGMLVMGPASDYIGRRMGLIGCSVITLIGALLSALAWSENALIIARIITGIGMGGEYPLASSHSAESSEKTSDGARNVALLYLFGSGFGQALCPLVTYTMDVAGVPHETLWRCIFGVGVILSALGLVLRYLTIQDSLKFVQSKEAEEKHHDTTWTILSPYWRAILGTAGCWFLFDTVEYGLKQNDAAIFNSDGSGPYTDSILEVLWSRLLVIPSLIFAPWFLTKTSSKRVQFVGFLGCAIANLVLAVAFKQLRELPALFFTFYIVQLSFQSLPGVTTMAISAEIYPSMVRGTGAGISAAFGKLGATVGSYCFSELKNLGYISGIFWTVFAASSLAMLLTAISIPYYNGNTLDEADALARDGNPKRAVKVLFSGPLKHDGTKSAGYESDDWTSEEESS
;
A
#
# COMPACT_ATOMS: atom_id res chain seq x y z
N MET A 1 -9.92 58.03 -36.00
CA MET A 1 -10.22 57.75 -34.58
C MET A 1 -10.49 56.25 -34.47
N LEU A 2 -9.51 55.41 -34.13
CA LEU A 2 -9.03 55.02 -32.78
C LEU A 2 -9.67 53.68 -32.37
N GLY A 3 -8.98 52.56 -32.10
CA GLY A 3 -7.54 52.31 -31.91
C GLY A 3 -7.15 50.83 -32.15
N THR A 4 -5.84 50.60 -32.17
CA THR A 4 -5.09 49.43 -32.66
C THR A 4 -5.18 48.16 -31.79
N PRO A 5 -4.95 46.97 -32.38
CA PRO A 5 -4.15 45.92 -31.78
C PRO A 5 -2.81 45.80 -32.53
N ARG A 6 -1.74 45.85 -31.75
CA ARG A 6 -0.33 45.89 -32.15
C ARG A 6 0.03 44.91 -33.26
N GLU A 7 0.75 45.42 -34.27
CA GLU A 7 1.72 44.62 -35.02
C GLU A 7 2.67 43.98 -34.02
N HIS A 8 2.50 42.68 -33.75
CA HIS A 8 3.60 41.89 -33.24
C HIS A 8 4.57 41.74 -34.39
N HIS A 9 5.55 42.64 -34.46
CA HIS A 9 6.83 42.35 -35.08
C HIS A 9 7.18 40.90 -34.74
N ALA A 10 7.25 40.04 -35.76
CA ALA A 10 7.90 38.75 -35.64
C ALA A 10 9.30 39.07 -35.11
N LYS A 11 9.53 38.81 -33.81
CA LYS A 11 10.89 38.84 -33.27
C LYS A 11 11.68 37.93 -34.19
N SER A 12 12.70 38.48 -34.84
CA SER A 12 13.70 37.68 -35.53
C SER A 12 14.10 36.56 -34.57
N GLU A 13 13.94 35.30 -34.97
CA GLU A 13 14.42 34.16 -34.17
C GLU A 13 15.92 34.38 -33.95
N GLU A 14 16.29 34.84 -32.75
CA GLU A 14 17.69 34.99 -32.38
C GLU A 14 18.21 33.60 -32.01
N TRP A 15 19.30 33.20 -32.67
CA TRP A 15 19.97 31.93 -32.46
C TRP A 15 21.24 32.17 -31.65
N GLN A 16 21.44 31.39 -30.59
CA GLN A 16 22.60 31.48 -29.73
C GLN A 16 23.45 30.23 -29.85
N VAL A 17 24.78 30.40 -29.87
CA VAL A 17 25.74 29.30 -29.93
C VAL A 17 25.85 28.61 -28.56
N LEU A 18 25.72 27.28 -28.54
CA LEU A 18 25.86 26.46 -27.33
C LEU A 18 27.35 26.32 -26.96
N GLY A 19 27.85 27.13 -26.00
CA GLY A 19 29.17 26.91 -25.40
C GLY A 19 30.11 28.11 -25.15
N GLY A 20 29.72 29.34 -25.49
CA GLY A 20 30.56 30.53 -25.27
C GLY A 20 31.60 30.79 -26.37
N LYS A 21 31.90 32.10 -26.57
CA LYS A 21 32.60 32.78 -27.68
C LYS A 21 33.18 31.92 -28.83
N ALA A 22 32.57 32.09 -30.00
CA ALA A 22 33.05 31.67 -31.31
C ALA A 22 34.54 32.03 -31.52
N GLY A 23 35.35 30.99 -31.62
CA GLY A 23 36.79 31.08 -31.88
C GLY A 23 37.21 30.05 -32.92
N GLY A 24 36.93 30.35 -34.20
CA GLY A 24 37.59 29.71 -35.35
C GLY A 24 36.74 28.68 -36.11
N ALA A 25 36.55 28.93 -37.41
CA ALA A 25 36.32 28.04 -38.58
C ALA A 25 35.50 26.72 -38.47
N HIS A 26 34.85 26.41 -37.36
CA HIS A 26 34.01 25.23 -37.17
C HIS A 26 32.57 25.67 -36.90
N ALA A 27 31.62 25.10 -37.64
CA ALA A 27 30.19 25.36 -37.44
C ALA A 27 29.77 24.73 -36.09
N GLU A 28 29.24 25.53 -35.17
CA GLU A 28 28.85 25.08 -33.82
C GLU A 28 27.32 24.92 -33.71
N MET A 29 26.85 24.09 -32.77
CA MET A 29 25.41 23.92 -32.53
C MET A 29 24.78 25.23 -32.02
N MET A 30 23.60 25.57 -32.55
CA MET A 30 22.85 26.76 -32.12
C MET A 30 21.51 26.36 -31.50
N ILE A 31 21.00 27.16 -30.58
CA ILE A 31 19.69 27.01 -29.96
C ILE A 31 18.90 28.32 -30.11
N ASN A 32 17.60 28.21 -30.35
CA ASN A 32 16.73 29.39 -30.39
C ASN A 32 16.60 29.99 -28.98
N THR A 33 16.41 31.31 -28.88
CA THR A 33 16.09 32.05 -27.65
C THR A 33 15.01 31.43 -26.75
N ASP A 34 14.02 30.73 -27.31
CA ASP A 34 12.96 30.05 -26.53
C ASP A 34 13.35 28.63 -26.06
N GLY A 35 14.52 28.13 -26.46
CA GLY A 35 15.02 26.79 -26.15
C GLY A 35 14.28 25.66 -26.86
N SER A 36 13.36 25.96 -27.78
CA SER A 36 12.46 24.98 -28.38
C SER A 36 13.07 24.23 -29.56
N ARG A 37 14.01 24.86 -30.28
CA ARG A 37 14.66 24.32 -31.47
C ARG A 37 16.17 24.42 -31.39
N ILE A 38 16.83 23.45 -32.02
CA ILE A 38 18.28 23.33 -32.13
C ILE A 38 18.66 23.26 -33.62
N LEU A 39 19.70 23.99 -34.00
CA LEU A 39 20.38 23.86 -35.27
C LEU A 39 21.65 23.05 -35.08
N LYS A 40 21.66 21.85 -35.66
CA LYS A 40 22.84 20.97 -35.68
C LYS A 40 23.64 21.21 -36.97
N PRO A 41 24.93 21.56 -36.90
CA PRO A 41 25.73 21.82 -38.11
C PRO A 41 25.83 20.55 -38.97
N LEU A 42 25.68 20.73 -40.28
CA LEU A 42 25.90 19.66 -41.25
C LEU A 42 27.39 19.67 -41.62
N ASP A 43 28.20 18.86 -40.94
CA ASP A 43 29.58 18.61 -41.38
C ASP A 43 29.56 18.03 -42.81
N GLN A 44 30.30 18.63 -43.74
CA GLN A 44 30.30 18.26 -45.15
C GLN A 44 30.85 16.83 -45.34
N GLY A 45 29.97 15.83 -45.42
CA GLY A 45 30.37 14.43 -45.65
C GLY A 45 29.22 13.41 -45.67
N ALA A 46 29.52 12.18 -46.07
CA ALA A 46 28.55 11.09 -46.25
C ALA A 46 27.75 10.71 -44.97
N ARG A 47 28.31 10.99 -43.79
CA ARG A 47 27.67 10.76 -42.49
C ARG A 47 26.39 11.60 -42.31
N CYS A 48 26.40 12.79 -42.87
CA CYS A 48 25.35 13.78 -42.74
C CYS A 48 24.12 13.45 -43.61
N SER A 49 24.36 13.02 -44.85
CA SER A 49 23.30 12.53 -45.75
C SER A 49 22.57 11.32 -45.16
N SER A 50 23.30 10.43 -44.47
CA SER A 50 22.71 9.28 -43.79
C SER A 50 21.82 9.69 -42.60
N GLU A 51 22.21 10.70 -41.82
CA GLU A 51 21.42 11.17 -40.68
C GLU A 51 20.13 11.90 -41.13
N ILE A 52 20.19 12.71 -42.20
CA ILE A 52 18.98 13.33 -42.79
C ILE A 52 18.04 12.25 -43.35
N ALA A 53 18.59 11.23 -44.04
CA ALA A 53 17.81 10.10 -44.53
C ALA A 53 17.16 9.34 -43.36
N ALA A 54 17.88 9.13 -42.26
CA ALA A 54 17.35 8.51 -41.05
C ALA A 54 16.15 9.25 -40.48
N TYR A 55 16.23 10.57 -40.29
CA TYR A 55 15.10 11.35 -39.77
C TYR A 55 13.89 11.33 -40.70
N ARG A 56 14.10 11.33 -42.03
CA ARG A 56 13.00 11.25 -43.00
C ARG A 56 12.35 9.87 -43.02
N SER A 57 13.15 8.81 -43.00
CA SER A 57 12.67 7.43 -43.11
C SER A 57 12.08 6.92 -41.79
N LEU A 58 12.67 7.28 -40.66
CA LEU A 58 12.18 6.90 -39.33
C LEU A 58 10.99 7.75 -38.86
N ALA A 59 10.75 8.94 -39.41
CA ALA A 59 9.58 9.77 -39.08
C ALA A 59 8.24 9.09 -39.40
N CYS A 60 8.23 8.13 -40.34
CA CYS A 60 7.05 7.32 -40.68
C CYS A 60 7.07 5.92 -40.03
N SER A 61 8.05 5.65 -39.16
CA SER A 61 8.25 4.34 -38.52
C SER A 61 7.65 4.29 -37.11
N PRO A 62 7.53 3.10 -36.50
CA PRO A 62 7.13 2.96 -35.09
C PRO A 62 8.06 3.68 -34.10
N LEU A 63 9.28 4.05 -34.50
CA LEU A 63 10.23 4.81 -33.68
C LEU A 63 9.99 6.33 -33.70
N ALA A 64 9.10 6.85 -34.57
CA ALA A 64 8.84 8.27 -34.72
C ALA A 64 8.54 9.03 -33.40
N PRO A 65 7.80 8.47 -32.41
CA PRO A 65 7.53 9.17 -31.15
C PRO A 65 8.77 9.43 -30.29
N PHE A 66 9.88 8.75 -30.56
CA PHE A 66 11.13 8.85 -29.81
C PHE A 66 12.19 9.68 -30.54
N LEU A 67 11.85 10.29 -31.68
CA LEU A 67 12.76 11.16 -32.44
C LEU A 67 12.52 12.63 -32.09
N CYS A 68 13.58 13.42 -32.07
CA CYS A 68 13.44 14.87 -32.12
C CYS A 68 12.73 15.25 -33.43
N GLY A 69 11.69 16.09 -33.34
CA GLY A 69 10.95 16.55 -34.52
C GLY A 69 11.87 17.26 -35.52
N PHE A 70 11.91 16.78 -36.75
CA PHE A 70 12.77 17.31 -37.82
C PHE A 70 11.99 18.28 -38.71
N HIS A 71 12.49 19.51 -38.85
CA HIS A 71 11.83 20.60 -39.60
C HIS A 71 12.49 20.90 -40.95
N GLY A 72 13.55 20.17 -41.30
CA GLY A 72 14.30 20.37 -42.54
C GLY A 72 15.71 20.90 -42.31
N THR A 73 16.30 21.45 -43.38
CA THR A 73 17.64 22.03 -43.36
C THR A 73 17.58 23.53 -43.60
N ARG A 74 18.38 24.30 -42.87
CA ARG A 74 18.44 25.77 -42.94
C ARG A 74 19.87 26.23 -43.20
N LYS A 75 20.06 27.26 -44.04
CA LYS A 75 21.36 27.94 -44.21
C LYS A 75 21.47 29.11 -43.25
N VAL A 76 22.53 29.15 -42.45
CA VAL A 76 22.87 30.26 -41.56
C VAL A 76 24.33 30.62 -41.80
N GLU A 77 24.61 31.87 -42.17
CA GLU A 77 25.97 32.41 -42.39
C GLU A 77 26.87 31.55 -43.31
N GLY A 78 26.28 30.94 -44.35
CA GLY A 78 27.02 30.13 -45.34
C GLY A 78 27.24 28.66 -44.96
N ALA A 79 26.90 28.25 -43.73
CA ALA A 79 26.86 26.85 -43.30
C ALA A 79 25.43 26.30 -43.34
N GLU A 80 25.28 25.02 -43.70
CA GLU A 80 23.99 24.33 -43.64
C GLU A 80 23.80 23.65 -42.29
N TYR A 81 22.59 23.73 -41.74
CA TYR A 81 22.21 23.18 -40.44
C TYR A 81 20.95 22.31 -40.58
N MET A 82 20.85 21.26 -39.75
CA MET A 82 19.63 20.51 -39.50
C MET A 82 18.80 21.22 -38.44
N GLU A 83 17.52 21.49 -38.70
CA GLU A 83 16.61 22.08 -37.72
C GLU A 83 15.81 20.97 -37.02
N LEU A 84 16.03 20.84 -35.70
CA LEU A 84 15.43 19.82 -34.84
C LEU A 84 14.71 20.47 -33.65
N ASN A 85 13.66 19.82 -33.14
CA ASN A 85 13.13 20.14 -31.82
C ASN A 85 14.19 19.85 -30.75
N SER A 86 14.24 20.71 -29.74
CA SER A 86 15.08 20.51 -28.56
C SER A 86 14.59 19.30 -27.76
N ALA A 87 15.51 18.47 -27.31
CA ALA A 87 15.23 17.36 -26.38
C ALA A 87 14.78 17.84 -24.98
N TYR A 88 14.86 19.16 -24.73
CA TYR A 88 14.40 19.83 -23.51
C TYR A 88 13.08 20.57 -23.71
N PHE A 89 12.44 20.43 -24.87
CA PHE A 89 11.22 21.15 -25.18
C PHE A 89 10.12 20.85 -24.15
N GLY A 90 9.56 21.91 -23.56
CA GLY A 90 8.52 21.82 -22.54
C GLY A 90 9.02 21.54 -21.12
N MET A 91 10.34 21.58 -20.89
CA MET A 91 10.97 21.57 -19.56
C MET A 91 11.18 23.01 -19.08
N THR A 92 10.79 23.30 -17.84
CA THR A 92 10.77 24.63 -17.23
C THR A 92 11.65 24.75 -15.98
N GLY A 93 12.11 23.63 -15.43
CA GLY A 93 12.97 23.55 -14.25
C GLY A 93 14.41 23.13 -14.55
N PRO A 94 15.28 23.02 -13.52
CA PRO A 94 16.61 22.42 -13.67
C PRO A 94 16.49 20.97 -14.17
N THR A 95 17.27 20.61 -15.19
CA THR A 95 17.19 19.31 -15.85
C THR A 95 18.42 18.45 -15.62
N ALA A 96 18.18 17.16 -15.40
CA ALA A 96 19.19 16.12 -15.49
C ALA A 96 19.15 15.48 -16.89
N THR A 97 20.32 15.13 -17.41
CA THR A 97 20.52 14.51 -18.71
C THR A 97 21.45 13.33 -18.60
N LEU A 98 21.08 12.20 -19.19
CA LEU A 98 21.89 11.00 -19.28
C LEU A 98 21.96 10.56 -20.75
N ASP A 99 23.18 10.45 -21.28
CA ASP A 99 23.45 10.06 -22.67
C ASP A 99 24.02 8.63 -22.71
N ILE A 100 23.30 7.72 -23.36
CA ILE A 100 23.64 6.30 -23.46
C ILE A 100 23.82 5.91 -24.93
N LYS A 101 25.00 5.47 -25.32
CA LYS A 101 25.26 4.94 -26.67
C LYS A 101 24.94 3.45 -26.73
N ILE A 102 24.12 3.07 -27.70
CA ILE A 102 23.71 1.67 -27.95
C ILE A 102 24.31 1.18 -29.27
N GLY A 103 24.85 -0.04 -29.24
CA GLY A 103 25.46 -0.72 -30.40
C GLY A 103 26.99 -0.79 -30.34
N LYS A 104 27.54 -1.99 -30.56
CA LYS A 104 28.98 -2.30 -30.55
C LYS A 104 29.68 -2.04 -31.89
N LYS A 105 28.98 -2.17 -33.02
CA LYS A 105 29.54 -2.04 -34.38
C LYS A 105 29.07 -0.74 -35.05
N THR A 106 30.00 0.16 -35.35
CA THR A 106 29.72 1.45 -36.03
C THR A 106 30.04 1.45 -37.53
N TRP A 107 30.40 0.29 -38.10
CA TRP A 107 30.84 0.12 -39.49
C TRP A 107 29.97 -0.87 -40.26
N GLU A 108 30.05 -0.80 -41.60
CA GLU A 108 29.35 -1.70 -42.52
C GLU A 108 30.01 -3.07 -42.62
N ASP A 109 29.24 -4.11 -42.97
CA ASP A 109 29.75 -5.48 -43.14
C ASP A 109 30.80 -5.60 -44.28
N GLN A 110 30.85 -4.62 -45.17
CA GLN A 110 31.83 -4.50 -46.26
C GLN A 110 32.88 -3.39 -46.02
N ALA A 111 33.03 -2.90 -44.79
CA ALA A 111 33.97 -1.82 -44.49
C ALA A 111 35.44 -2.24 -44.70
N ASP A 112 36.26 -1.28 -45.15
CA ASP A 112 37.70 -1.45 -45.32
C ASP A 112 38.35 -1.98 -44.02
N PRO A 113 39.20 -3.03 -44.08
CA PRO A 113 39.98 -3.53 -42.94
C PRO A 113 40.68 -2.44 -42.11
N ALA A 114 41.15 -1.35 -42.73
CA ALA A 114 41.76 -0.24 -42.03
C ALA A 114 40.75 0.58 -41.19
N LYS A 115 39.52 0.74 -41.67
CA LYS A 115 38.41 1.39 -40.94
C LYS A 115 37.94 0.51 -39.79
N ILE A 116 37.84 -0.81 -40.01
CA ILE A 116 37.53 -1.79 -38.98
C ILE A 116 38.60 -1.76 -37.89
N ALA A 117 39.90 -1.78 -38.24
CA ALA A 117 40.99 -1.72 -37.26
C ALA A 117 41.02 -0.40 -36.46
N LYS A 118 40.73 0.74 -37.12
CA LYS A 118 40.68 2.06 -36.46
C LYS A 118 39.50 2.18 -35.48
N GLU A 119 38.31 1.76 -35.89
CA GLU A 119 37.12 1.80 -35.03
C GLU A 119 37.22 0.72 -33.94
N SER A 120 37.74 -0.47 -34.24
CA SER A 120 37.99 -1.52 -33.24
C SER A 120 39.05 -1.09 -32.22
N LYS A 121 40.11 -0.36 -32.61
CA LYS A 121 41.08 0.22 -31.66
C LYS A 121 40.47 1.24 -30.72
N LYS A 122 39.50 2.05 -31.16
CA LYS A 122 38.74 2.93 -30.25
C LYS A 122 37.97 2.11 -29.22
N PHE A 123 37.56 0.89 -29.57
CA PHE A 123 36.97 -0.05 -28.61
C PHE A 123 38.06 -0.75 -27.77
N ASP A 124 39.18 -1.21 -28.31
CA ASP A 124 40.20 -1.89 -27.48
C ASP A 124 40.98 -0.95 -26.53
N GLU A 125 41.32 0.27 -26.96
CA GLU A 125 42.01 1.27 -26.13
C GLU A 125 41.13 1.89 -25.03
N ILE A 126 39.80 1.74 -25.15
CA ILE A 126 38.83 2.19 -24.13
C ILE A 126 38.39 1.03 -23.20
N TYR A 127 38.55 -0.24 -23.62
CA TYR A 127 37.90 -1.40 -22.99
C TYR A 127 38.86 -2.49 -22.48
N SER A 128 40.04 -2.14 -21.96
CA SER A 128 40.93 -3.13 -21.31
C SER A 128 40.43 -3.65 -19.94
N ALA A 129 39.20 -3.32 -19.52
CA ALA A 129 38.58 -3.81 -18.29
C ALA A 129 37.11 -4.25 -18.50
N SER A 130 36.89 -5.49 -18.94
CA SER A 130 35.68 -6.31 -18.75
C SER A 130 34.27 -5.82 -19.19
N SER A 131 34.08 -4.58 -19.68
CA SER A 131 32.77 -4.04 -20.09
C SER A 131 32.36 -4.36 -21.54
N ALA A 132 33.14 -5.16 -22.26
CA ALA A 132 32.86 -5.57 -23.64
C ALA A 132 31.61 -6.48 -23.80
N MET A 133 31.00 -6.95 -22.71
CA MET A 133 29.91 -7.93 -22.76
C MET A 133 28.51 -7.33 -23.02
N ASP A 134 28.18 -6.09 -22.60
CA ASP A 134 26.75 -5.71 -22.46
C ASP A 134 26.11 -4.81 -23.54
N GLY A 135 26.82 -4.36 -24.59
CA GLY A 135 26.17 -3.79 -25.79
C GLY A 135 25.64 -2.35 -25.71
N PHE A 136 25.75 -1.68 -24.56
CA PHE A 136 25.54 -0.24 -24.40
C PHE A 136 26.65 0.41 -23.55
N ARG A 137 26.80 1.75 -23.60
CA ARG A 137 27.74 2.52 -22.76
C ARG A 137 27.18 3.89 -22.39
N VAL A 138 27.53 4.40 -21.22
CA VAL A 138 27.23 5.78 -20.83
C VAL A 138 28.25 6.73 -21.47
N ALA A 139 27.79 7.67 -22.29
CA ALA A 139 28.62 8.67 -22.95
C ALA A 139 28.81 9.94 -22.11
N GLY A 140 27.83 10.28 -21.27
CA GLY A 140 27.91 11.40 -20.34
C GLY A 140 26.68 11.52 -19.44
N MET A 141 26.82 12.25 -18.33
CA MET A 141 25.72 12.58 -17.42
C MET A 141 25.89 14.01 -16.92
N LYS A 142 24.77 14.73 -16.84
CA LYS A 142 24.67 16.02 -16.18
C LYS A 142 23.48 16.00 -15.23
N ALA A 143 23.70 16.28 -13.94
CA ALA A 143 22.64 16.37 -12.95
C ALA A 143 23.02 17.44 -11.92
N GLY A 144 22.35 18.62 -11.97
CA GLY A 144 22.75 19.77 -11.15
C GLY A 144 24.16 20.24 -11.49
N ASP A 145 25.02 20.36 -10.47
CA ASP A 145 26.43 20.75 -10.59
C ASP A 145 27.35 19.59 -11.02
N LEU A 146 26.83 18.35 -11.01
CA LEU A 146 27.58 17.18 -11.42
C LEU A 146 27.61 17.07 -12.94
N VAL A 147 28.82 17.20 -13.53
CA VAL A 147 29.06 17.01 -14.97
C VAL A 147 30.10 15.92 -15.18
N LEU A 148 29.69 14.81 -15.78
CA LEU A 148 30.53 13.67 -16.13
C LEU A 148 30.68 13.57 -17.64
N ASN A 149 31.86 13.89 -18.15
CA ASN A 149 32.21 13.75 -19.56
C ASN A 149 32.97 12.44 -19.81
N SER A 150 33.02 12.00 -21.08
CA SER A 150 33.68 10.74 -21.49
C SER A 150 35.13 10.58 -20.98
N THR A 151 35.88 11.67 -20.84
CA THR A 151 37.27 11.67 -20.32
C THR A 151 37.33 11.46 -18.80
N ASN A 152 36.39 12.03 -18.04
CA ASN A 152 36.30 11.87 -16.59
C ASN A 152 35.73 10.48 -16.21
N LEU A 153 34.83 9.94 -17.05
CA LEU A 153 34.30 8.58 -16.92
C LEU A 153 35.42 7.54 -17.10
N LYS A 154 36.28 7.72 -18.12
CA LYS A 154 37.45 6.85 -18.37
C LYS A 154 38.48 6.81 -17.23
N ALA A 155 38.68 7.94 -16.53
CA ALA A 155 39.68 8.06 -15.47
C ALA A 155 39.17 7.61 -14.09
N ARG A 156 37.85 7.64 -13.85
CA ARG A 156 37.26 7.37 -12.52
C ARG A 156 36.48 6.07 -12.39
N PHE A 157 35.96 5.50 -13.49
CA PHE A 157 35.09 4.32 -13.40
C PHE A 157 35.37 3.33 -14.53
N SER A 158 35.79 2.11 -14.16
CA SER A 158 35.70 0.95 -15.04
C SER A 158 34.24 0.51 -15.05
N LEU A 159 33.36 1.29 -15.71
CA LEU A 159 31.89 1.12 -15.65
C LEU A 159 31.47 -0.31 -15.99
N LYS A 160 31.36 -1.13 -14.95
CA LYS A 160 30.65 -2.41 -14.98
C LYS A 160 29.16 -2.11 -14.90
N THR A 161 28.33 -2.99 -15.45
CA THR A 161 26.85 -3.03 -15.35
C THR A 161 26.36 -2.72 -13.93
N LYS A 162 27.12 -3.21 -12.94
CA LYS A 162 26.87 -3.01 -11.52
C LYS A 162 27.04 -1.57 -11.03
N GLU A 163 28.07 -0.85 -11.49
CA GLU A 163 28.32 0.55 -11.09
C GLU A 163 27.29 1.52 -11.70
N PHE A 164 26.74 1.16 -12.86
CA PHE A 164 25.64 1.90 -13.48
C PHE A 164 24.36 1.82 -12.63
N GLY A 165 23.99 0.62 -12.18
CA GLY A 165 22.84 0.42 -11.30
C GLY A 165 23.04 0.98 -9.89
N ASP A 166 24.18 0.71 -9.26
CA ASP A 166 24.41 1.01 -7.84
C ASP A 166 24.51 2.51 -7.54
N TRP A 167 24.95 3.34 -8.51
CA TRP A 167 25.22 4.76 -8.25
C TRP A 167 24.70 5.71 -9.32
N LEU A 168 25.00 5.45 -10.59
CA LEU A 168 24.75 6.41 -11.66
C LEU A 168 23.25 6.60 -11.91
N LEU A 169 22.49 5.50 -11.88
CA LEU A 169 21.04 5.51 -12.06
C LEU A 169 20.30 6.21 -10.89
N PRO A 170 20.58 5.91 -9.60
CA PRO A 170 20.06 6.68 -8.47
C PRO A 170 20.40 8.18 -8.53
N ALA A 171 21.63 8.54 -8.92
CA ALA A 171 22.06 9.93 -9.03
C ALA A 171 21.29 10.70 -10.13
N PHE A 172 21.01 10.04 -11.26
CA PHE A 172 20.15 10.59 -12.31
C PHE A 172 18.67 10.70 -11.85
N LEU A 173 18.22 9.76 -11.01
CA LEU A 173 16.84 9.69 -10.53
C LEU A 173 16.59 10.49 -9.22
N ALA A 174 17.57 11.22 -8.71
CA ALA A 174 17.43 12.04 -7.52
C ALA A 174 16.54 13.28 -7.74
N SER A 175 15.73 13.63 -6.72
CA SER A 175 14.73 14.69 -6.81
C SER A 175 15.24 16.11 -6.49
N ALA A 176 16.53 16.27 -6.13
CA ALA A 176 17.10 17.56 -5.70
C ALA A 176 18.50 17.83 -6.30
N PRO A 177 18.88 19.10 -6.58
CA PRO A 177 20.13 19.46 -7.24
C PRO A 177 21.42 19.32 -6.40
N GLY A 178 21.40 18.63 -5.26
CA GLY A 178 22.45 18.67 -4.23
C GLY A 178 23.66 17.73 -4.37
N PHE A 179 23.99 17.24 -5.57
CA PHE A 179 25.19 16.41 -5.76
C PHE A 179 26.44 17.27 -5.94
N GLY A 180 27.18 17.51 -4.85
CA GLY A 180 28.54 18.07 -4.91
C GLY A 180 29.55 17.07 -5.52
N PRO A 181 30.78 17.53 -5.87
CA PRO A 181 31.80 16.65 -6.44
C PRO A 181 32.19 15.54 -5.44
N LEU A 182 32.12 14.28 -5.89
CA LEU A 182 32.57 13.12 -5.11
C LEU A 182 34.08 13.23 -4.82
N PRO A 183 34.52 13.16 -3.55
CA PRO A 183 35.93 13.07 -3.20
C PRO A 183 36.53 11.74 -3.66
N GLU A 184 37.83 11.76 -3.98
CA GLU A 184 38.58 10.58 -4.42
C GLU A 184 38.60 9.50 -3.32
N GLY A 185 38.18 8.27 -3.68
CA GLY A 185 38.27 7.10 -2.79
C GLY A 185 36.96 6.55 -2.22
N MET A 186 35.80 7.12 -2.50
CA MET A 186 34.51 6.60 -2.02
C MET A 186 33.74 5.82 -3.09
N ALA A 187 34.21 4.61 -3.41
CA ALA A 187 33.49 3.65 -4.27
C ALA A 187 32.48 2.77 -3.51
N GLY A 188 32.21 3.03 -2.23
CA GLY A 188 31.39 2.16 -1.37
C GLY A 188 30.17 2.79 -0.70
N LEU A 189 29.95 4.10 -0.85
CA LEU A 189 28.94 4.82 -0.04
C LEU A 189 28.25 5.93 -0.84
N CYS A 190 27.41 5.54 -1.78
CA CYS A 190 26.24 6.32 -2.14
C CYS A 190 25.03 5.41 -2.02
N ARG A 191 24.67 5.07 -0.79
CA ARG A 191 23.36 4.52 -0.49
C ARG A 191 22.30 5.64 -0.63
N PRO A 192 21.12 5.37 -1.22
CA PRO A 192 20.05 6.35 -1.42
C PRO A 192 19.64 7.11 -0.16
N ASP A 193 19.89 6.57 1.04
CA ASP A 193 19.51 7.17 2.31
C ASP A 193 20.48 8.22 2.86
N SER A 194 21.66 8.40 2.27
CA SER A 194 22.74 9.10 2.97
C SER A 194 22.67 10.64 2.94
N ARG A 195 21.81 11.28 2.11
CA ARG A 195 21.64 12.75 2.08
C ARG A 195 20.29 13.20 1.51
N GLY A 196 19.15 12.82 2.10
CA GLY A 196 17.86 13.45 1.82
C GLY A 196 17.45 13.58 0.33
N CYS A 197 17.97 12.71 -0.54
CA CYS A 197 17.68 12.70 -1.97
C CYS A 197 16.73 11.54 -2.26
N GLU A 198 15.44 11.82 -2.21
CA GLU A 198 14.39 10.86 -2.57
C GLU A 198 14.50 10.51 -4.06
N VAL A 199 14.51 9.22 -4.39
CA VAL A 199 14.59 8.70 -5.77
C VAL A 199 13.18 8.58 -6.34
N ASP A 200 12.93 9.19 -7.51
CA ASP A 200 11.59 9.19 -8.13
C ASP A 200 11.33 7.88 -8.89
N MET A 201 10.80 6.89 -8.17
CA MET A 201 10.51 5.55 -8.71
C MET A 201 9.43 5.57 -9.79
N ARG A 202 8.55 6.58 -9.78
CA ARG A 202 7.55 6.75 -10.84
C ARG A 202 8.23 7.13 -12.15
N ALA A 203 9.17 8.09 -12.13
CA ALA A 203 9.96 8.42 -13.30
C ALA A 203 10.77 7.20 -13.81
N ALA A 204 11.31 6.38 -12.90
CA ALA A 204 12.03 5.15 -13.26
C ALA A 204 11.14 4.14 -14.01
N ALA A 205 9.93 3.88 -13.51
CA ALA A 205 8.98 2.96 -14.12
C ALA A 205 8.48 3.44 -15.48
N GLU A 206 8.20 4.74 -15.61
CA GLU A 206 7.73 5.29 -16.88
C GLU A 206 8.85 5.31 -17.96
N ILE A 207 10.11 5.61 -17.58
CA ILE A 207 11.28 5.49 -18.46
C ILE A 207 11.42 4.06 -18.97
N LEU A 208 11.32 3.08 -18.08
CA LEU A 208 11.41 1.68 -18.45
C LEU A 208 10.31 1.29 -19.44
N GLY A 209 9.09 1.80 -19.25
CA GLY A 209 7.99 1.64 -20.22
C GLY A 209 8.34 2.15 -21.62
N LYS A 210 8.98 3.33 -21.73
CA LYS A 210 9.44 3.87 -23.03
C LYS A 210 10.59 3.05 -23.62
N LEU A 211 11.55 2.59 -22.82
CA LEU A 211 12.63 1.72 -23.30
C LEU A 211 12.08 0.41 -23.90
N LYS A 212 11.09 -0.20 -23.23
CA LYS A 212 10.38 -1.39 -23.76
C LYS A 212 9.61 -1.10 -25.03
N ALA A 213 8.98 0.07 -25.13
CA ALA A 213 8.30 0.50 -26.35
C ALA A 213 9.28 0.69 -27.52
N ILE A 214 10.46 1.27 -27.27
CA ILE A 214 11.55 1.38 -28.28
C ILE A 214 12.02 -0.02 -28.70
N SER A 215 12.19 -0.94 -27.74
CA SER A 215 12.59 -2.33 -28.03
C SER A 215 11.55 -3.03 -28.90
N THR A 216 10.27 -2.90 -28.57
CA THR A 216 9.17 -3.49 -29.34
C THR A 216 9.09 -2.89 -30.75
N ALA A 217 9.25 -1.58 -30.88
CA ALA A 217 9.30 -0.88 -32.16
C ALA A 217 10.51 -1.32 -33.00
N ALA A 218 11.67 -1.54 -32.37
CA ALA A 218 12.87 -2.02 -33.03
C ALA A 218 12.71 -3.46 -33.56
N GLU A 219 12.06 -4.33 -32.78
CA GLU A 219 11.79 -5.73 -33.15
C GLU A 219 10.76 -5.87 -34.27
N GLN A 220 9.79 -4.96 -34.36
CA GLN A 220 8.81 -4.93 -35.45
C GLN A 220 9.41 -4.49 -36.80
N GLY A 221 10.63 -3.93 -36.78
CA GLY A 221 11.30 -3.41 -37.96
C GLY A 221 10.84 -2.00 -38.33
N PHE A 222 11.79 -1.14 -38.70
CA PHE A 222 11.56 0.28 -38.98
C PHE A 222 12.12 0.71 -40.35
N GLY A 223 12.22 -0.23 -41.29
CA GLY A 223 12.56 0.05 -42.70
C GLY A 223 14.05 0.28 -42.99
N GLY A 224 14.93 -0.05 -42.05
CA GLY A 224 16.38 0.01 -42.22
C GLY A 224 17.13 -0.57 -41.02
N THR A 225 18.47 -0.48 -41.05
CA THR A 225 19.37 -0.96 -40.00
C THR A 225 20.00 0.24 -39.28
N LEU A 226 19.85 0.28 -37.94
CA LEU A 226 20.34 1.36 -37.09
C LEU A 226 21.51 0.85 -36.23
N ARG A 227 22.71 0.82 -36.82
CA ARG A 227 23.86 0.11 -36.23
C ARG A 227 24.37 0.70 -34.92
N ALA A 228 24.23 2.02 -34.76
CA ALA A 228 24.52 2.73 -33.53
C ALA A 228 23.63 3.96 -33.42
N ALA A 229 23.14 4.22 -32.21
CA ALA A 229 22.41 5.43 -31.86
C ALA A 229 22.66 5.79 -30.40
N SER A 230 22.42 7.06 -30.06
CA SER A 230 22.48 7.55 -28.69
C SER A 230 21.07 7.75 -28.15
N LEU A 231 20.83 7.26 -26.95
CA LEU A 231 19.59 7.35 -26.20
C LEU A 231 19.77 8.44 -25.14
N LEU A 232 19.10 9.56 -25.37
CA LEU A 232 19.16 10.73 -24.51
C LEU A 232 17.94 10.74 -23.57
N LEU A 233 18.22 10.55 -22.29
CA LEU A 233 17.24 10.61 -21.21
C LEU A 233 17.31 11.99 -20.57
N THR A 234 16.20 12.74 -20.60
CA THR A 234 16.10 14.07 -19.98
C THR A 234 15.00 14.08 -18.93
N ARG A 235 15.25 14.73 -17.79
CA ARG A 235 14.29 14.80 -16.68
C ARG A 235 14.40 16.14 -15.95
N GLU A 236 13.27 16.68 -15.50
CA GLU A 236 13.24 17.78 -14.53
C GLU A 236 13.55 17.28 -13.10
N MET A 237 14.51 17.92 -12.42
CA MET A 237 14.94 17.59 -11.06
C MET A 237 13.99 18.17 -10.01
N ARG A 238 12.73 17.71 -10.05
CA ARG A 238 11.67 17.94 -9.06
C ARG A 238 10.84 16.67 -8.94
N HIS A 239 10.23 16.43 -7.78
CA HIS A 239 9.37 15.27 -7.58
C HIS A 239 8.18 15.31 -8.55
N GLY A 240 7.98 14.25 -9.35
CA GLY A 240 6.92 14.19 -10.36
C GLY A 240 7.15 15.12 -11.57
N GLY A 241 8.39 15.58 -11.77
CA GLY A 241 8.79 16.40 -12.91
C GLY A 241 8.67 15.67 -14.25
N ARG A 242 8.60 16.43 -15.35
CA ARG A 242 8.51 15.85 -16.70
C ARG A 242 9.82 15.17 -17.10
N TRP A 243 9.72 14.08 -17.84
CA TRP A 243 10.87 13.35 -18.38
C TRP A 243 10.60 12.86 -19.80
N GLN A 244 11.65 12.72 -20.59
CA GLN A 244 11.61 12.39 -22.01
C GLN A 244 12.76 11.45 -22.39
N VAL A 245 12.55 10.69 -23.47
CA VAL A 245 13.50 9.72 -24.01
C VAL A 245 13.57 9.99 -25.51
N HIS A 246 14.74 10.39 -25.99
CA HIS A 246 14.96 10.73 -27.40
C HIS A 246 16.11 9.92 -27.99
N LEU A 247 15.93 9.41 -29.20
CA LEU A 247 16.98 8.83 -30.03
C LEU A 247 17.66 9.93 -30.84
N ILE A 248 18.97 10.03 -30.71
CA ILE A 248 19.84 11.02 -31.37
C ILE A 248 21.09 10.33 -31.95
N ASP A 249 21.88 11.04 -32.76
CA ASP A 249 23.08 10.52 -33.45
C ASP A 249 22.74 9.32 -34.36
N LEU A 250 21.79 9.53 -35.28
CA LEU A 250 21.24 8.51 -36.19
C LEU A 250 22.10 8.33 -37.46
N ALA A 251 23.33 8.80 -37.41
CA ALA A 251 24.25 8.85 -38.55
C ALA A 251 24.64 7.46 -39.10
N HIS A 252 24.41 6.40 -38.34
CA HIS A 252 24.72 5.01 -38.70
C HIS A 252 23.50 4.23 -39.18
N TYR A 253 22.50 4.94 -39.71
CA TYR A 253 21.33 4.35 -40.34
C TYR A 253 21.59 4.00 -41.81
N THR A 254 21.18 2.79 -42.22
CA THR A 254 21.24 2.33 -43.61
C THR A 254 19.89 1.79 -44.07
N GLU A 255 19.41 2.25 -45.22
CA GLU A 255 18.16 1.77 -45.83
C GLU A 255 18.40 0.40 -46.49
N THR A 256 17.85 -0.66 -45.91
CA THR A 256 18.01 -2.05 -46.39
C THR A 256 16.68 -2.81 -46.29
N ALA A 257 16.38 -3.66 -47.27
CA ALA A 257 15.06 -4.27 -47.46
C ALA A 257 14.65 -5.32 -46.41
N GLU A 258 15.56 -5.89 -45.60
CA GLU A 258 15.20 -6.74 -44.45
C GLU A 258 16.39 -6.96 -43.50
N LYS A 259 16.23 -6.61 -42.21
CA LYS A 259 16.48 -7.44 -41.01
C LYS A 259 16.65 -6.56 -39.77
N ARG A 260 16.03 -6.99 -38.67
CA ARG A 260 16.25 -6.56 -37.29
C ARG A 260 17.74 -6.32 -37.04
N ASP A 261 18.09 -5.14 -36.52
CA ASP A 261 19.46 -4.87 -36.11
C ASP A 261 19.72 -5.54 -34.76
N ASP A 262 20.23 -6.76 -34.79
CA ASP A 262 20.52 -7.54 -33.59
C ASP A 262 21.51 -6.82 -32.66
N ASN A 263 22.45 -6.04 -33.20
CA ASN A 263 23.42 -5.31 -32.39
C ASN A 263 22.78 -4.15 -31.60
N PHE A 264 21.86 -3.42 -32.22
CA PHE A 264 21.07 -2.41 -31.51
C PHE A 264 20.06 -3.03 -30.54
N CYS A 265 19.36 -4.08 -30.96
CA CYS A 265 18.37 -4.77 -30.14
C CYS A 265 19.00 -5.40 -28.90
N ASP A 266 20.12 -6.12 -29.05
CA ASP A 266 20.82 -6.77 -27.94
C ASP A 266 21.35 -5.74 -26.92
N GLY A 267 21.91 -4.63 -27.42
CA GLY A 267 22.38 -3.54 -26.56
C GLY A 267 21.25 -2.89 -25.77
N LEU A 268 20.09 -2.68 -26.41
CA LEU A 268 18.90 -2.14 -25.75
C LEU A 268 18.28 -3.12 -24.75
N GLN A 269 18.22 -4.42 -25.09
CA GLN A 269 17.73 -5.45 -24.17
C GLN A 269 18.61 -5.58 -22.93
N ASN A 270 19.93 -5.50 -23.07
CA ASN A 270 20.84 -5.50 -21.91
C ASN A 270 20.68 -4.26 -21.04
N LEU A 271 20.44 -3.08 -21.63
CA LEU A 271 20.12 -1.87 -20.87
C LEU A 271 18.80 -2.04 -20.10
N ILE A 272 17.76 -2.56 -20.75
CA ILE A 272 16.47 -2.85 -20.13
C ILE A 272 16.65 -3.84 -18.98
N ARG A 273 17.38 -4.94 -19.17
CA ARG A 273 17.65 -5.92 -18.13
C ARG A 273 18.36 -5.29 -16.94
N THR A 274 19.37 -4.46 -17.17
CA THR A 274 20.09 -3.76 -16.09
C THR A 274 19.17 -2.83 -15.31
N TRP A 275 18.29 -2.11 -16.02
CA TRP A 275 17.30 -1.22 -15.42
C TRP A 275 16.22 -2.01 -14.65
N GLU A 276 15.78 -3.15 -15.17
CA GLU A 276 14.85 -4.07 -14.52
C GLU A 276 15.45 -4.71 -13.27
N GLU A 277 16.71 -5.14 -13.32
CA GLU A 277 17.42 -5.68 -12.16
C GLU A 277 17.54 -4.64 -11.06
N TRP A 278 17.91 -3.40 -11.38
CA TRP A 278 17.95 -2.32 -10.39
C TRP A 278 16.55 -2.00 -9.84
N CYS A 279 15.56 -1.86 -10.73
CA CYS A 279 14.17 -1.71 -10.30
C CYS A 279 13.68 -2.92 -9.49
N ALA A 280 14.14 -4.14 -9.72
CA ALA A 280 13.70 -5.34 -8.99
C ALA A 280 14.39 -5.49 -7.63
N VAL A 281 15.61 -4.96 -7.48
CA VAL A 281 16.33 -4.90 -6.20
C VAL A 281 15.67 -3.88 -5.26
N ASP A 282 15.11 -2.78 -5.79
CA ASP A 282 14.40 -1.74 -5.02
C ASP A 282 12.86 -1.81 -5.14
N VAL A 283 12.28 -2.70 -5.96
CA VAL A 283 10.82 -2.88 -6.15
C VAL A 283 10.45 -4.38 -6.20
N PRO A 284 9.53 -4.86 -5.36
CA PRO A 284 9.05 -6.23 -5.42
C PRO A 284 8.42 -6.57 -6.79
N GLN A 285 8.64 -7.81 -7.27
CA GLN A 285 8.21 -8.38 -8.57
C GLN A 285 6.71 -8.27 -8.94
N SER A 286 5.85 -7.67 -8.12
CA SER A 286 4.40 -7.54 -8.37
C SER A 286 4.02 -6.52 -9.46
N TRP A 287 4.95 -5.69 -9.93
CA TRP A 287 4.68 -4.63 -10.91
C TRP A 287 4.75 -5.06 -12.38
N PHE A 288 5.47 -6.14 -12.72
CA PHE A 288 5.72 -6.49 -14.12
C PHE A 288 4.62 -7.33 -14.79
N THR A 289 3.74 -7.96 -14.02
CA THR A 289 2.80 -8.97 -14.56
C THR A 289 1.56 -8.36 -15.24
N VAL A 290 1.40 -7.03 -15.28
CA VAL A 290 0.19 -6.38 -15.83
C VAL A 290 0.39 -5.78 -17.24
N CYS A 291 1.62 -5.67 -17.76
CA CYS A 291 1.85 -4.99 -19.05
C CYS A 291 1.96 -5.88 -20.30
N CYS A 292 1.83 -7.21 -20.19
CA CYS A 292 1.86 -8.11 -21.34
C CYS A 292 0.47 -8.65 -21.70
N ILE A 293 -0.42 -7.78 -22.18
CA ILE A 293 -1.53 -8.21 -23.06
C ILE A 293 -1.47 -7.36 -24.33
N THR A 294 -0.82 -7.93 -25.33
CA THR A 294 -0.89 -7.51 -26.73
C THR A 294 -2.35 -7.37 -27.17
N ARG A 295 -2.76 -6.22 -27.71
CA ARG A 295 -3.92 -6.15 -28.60
C ARG A 295 -3.59 -5.41 -29.88
N LYS A 296 -3.79 -6.16 -30.96
CA LYS A 296 -3.73 -5.79 -32.38
C LYS A 296 -4.40 -4.45 -32.65
N CYS A 297 -3.73 -3.67 -33.49
CA CYS A 297 -4.25 -2.54 -34.26
C CYS A 297 -5.66 -2.79 -34.79
N ASP A 298 -6.52 -1.80 -34.64
CA ASP A 298 -7.46 -1.46 -35.71
C ASP A 298 -7.25 0.01 -36.13
N ARG A 299 -7.18 0.21 -37.44
CA ARG A 299 -6.87 1.49 -38.10
C ARG A 299 -8.18 2.24 -38.30
N SER A 300 -8.41 3.30 -37.54
CA SER A 300 -8.95 4.59 -38.03
C SER A 300 -9.56 5.41 -36.90
N LYS A 301 -9.29 6.71 -36.98
CA LYS A 301 -9.78 7.82 -36.13
C LYS A 301 -8.89 8.15 -34.92
N ALA A 302 -8.23 9.28 -35.09
CA ALA A 302 -7.54 10.07 -34.09
C ALA A 302 -8.51 10.65 -33.06
N ILE A 303 -7.91 11.13 -31.95
CA ILE A 303 -8.48 11.76 -30.75
C ILE A 303 -8.98 10.70 -29.75
N PHE A 304 -8.43 10.66 -28.53
CA PHE A 304 -9.21 10.70 -27.28
C PHE A 304 -8.37 10.53 -25.99
N ASP A 305 -8.86 11.26 -24.98
CA ASP A 305 -8.56 11.19 -23.56
C ASP A 305 -8.35 9.78 -23.01
N VAL A 306 -7.37 9.66 -22.12
CA VAL A 306 -7.15 8.46 -21.30
C VAL A 306 -8.09 8.52 -20.09
N GLY A 307 -9.36 8.21 -20.33
CA GLY A 307 -10.33 7.79 -19.32
C GLY A 307 -10.44 6.27 -19.32
N VAL A 308 -10.12 5.62 -18.21
CA VAL A 308 -10.25 4.17 -18.04
C VAL A 308 -11.71 3.83 -17.77
N GLU A 309 -12.46 3.45 -18.80
CA GLU A 309 -13.73 2.74 -18.66
C GLU A 309 -13.51 1.23 -18.83
N VAL A 310 -13.84 0.48 -17.78
CA VAL A 310 -13.89 -0.99 -17.80
C VAL A 310 -15.27 -1.41 -18.31
N HIS A 311 -15.34 -1.97 -19.52
CA HIS A 311 -16.51 -2.69 -20.02
C HIS A 311 -16.45 -4.17 -19.58
N PRO A 312 -17.41 -4.69 -18.80
CA PRO A 312 -17.58 -6.12 -18.62
C PRO A 312 -18.51 -6.66 -19.73
N SER A 313 -18.05 -7.68 -20.46
CA SER A 313 -18.88 -8.38 -21.42
C SER A 313 -19.80 -9.38 -20.69
N GLY A 314 -21.10 -9.11 -20.78
CA GLY A 314 -22.14 -10.12 -20.98
C GLY A 314 -22.54 -10.99 -19.79
N PHE A 315 -23.27 -10.43 -18.82
CA PHE A 315 -24.41 -11.10 -18.18
C PHE A 315 -25.37 -10.03 -17.61
N TRP A 316 -26.62 -10.06 -18.06
CA TRP A 316 -27.70 -9.14 -17.67
C TRP A 316 -27.95 -9.18 -16.17
N PHE A 317 -27.88 -8.06 -15.41
CA PHE A 317 -28.69 -7.76 -14.20
C PHE A 317 -28.44 -6.32 -13.65
N SER A 318 -29.50 -5.51 -13.60
CA SER A 318 -29.89 -4.39 -12.70
C SER A 318 -28.93 -3.22 -12.31
N HIS A 319 -29.50 -1.99 -12.35
CA HIS A 319 -28.92 -0.65 -12.10
C HIS A 319 -28.34 -0.38 -10.69
N SER A 320 -28.44 -1.30 -9.73
CA SER A 320 -27.96 -1.08 -8.35
C SER A 320 -26.44 -1.12 -8.18
N LYS A 321 -25.70 -1.70 -9.14
CA LYS A 321 -24.23 -1.84 -9.05
C LYS A 321 -23.44 -0.59 -9.46
N LEU A 322 -24.04 0.35 -10.20
CA LEU A 322 -23.34 1.58 -10.63
C LEU A 322 -23.08 2.53 -9.45
N VAL A 323 -23.99 2.54 -8.46
CA VAL A 323 -23.80 3.29 -7.21
C VAL A 323 -22.73 2.61 -6.36
N MET A 324 -22.77 1.28 -6.21
CA MET A 324 -21.75 0.54 -5.47
C MET A 324 -20.36 0.68 -6.09
N ALA A 325 -20.24 0.59 -7.43
CA ALA A 325 -18.98 0.76 -8.14
C ALA A 325 -18.43 2.19 -8.04
N ARG A 326 -19.29 3.21 -8.07
CA ARG A 326 -18.89 4.61 -7.86
C ARG A 326 -18.55 4.91 -6.41
N VAL A 327 -19.23 4.28 -5.45
CA VAL A 327 -18.87 4.36 -4.02
C VAL A 327 -17.53 3.65 -3.80
N LEU A 328 -17.32 2.46 -4.35
CA LEU A 328 -16.05 1.74 -4.28
C LEU A 328 -14.92 2.46 -5.00
N SER A 329 -15.17 3.12 -6.15
CA SER A 329 -14.15 3.90 -6.85
C SER A 329 -13.87 5.23 -6.17
N ALA A 330 -14.86 5.89 -5.55
CA ALA A 330 -14.68 7.08 -4.72
C ALA A 330 -13.95 6.77 -3.41
N LEU A 331 -14.26 5.61 -2.82
CA LEU A 331 -13.53 5.03 -1.70
C LEU A 331 -12.07 4.72 -2.12
N ALA A 332 -11.85 4.10 -3.28
CA ALA A 332 -10.52 3.74 -3.79
C ALA A 332 -9.69 4.92 -4.34
N THR A 333 -10.30 6.03 -4.75
CA THR A 333 -9.55 7.22 -5.22
C THR A 333 -9.05 8.11 -4.09
N GLY A 334 -9.60 7.98 -2.87
CA GLY A 334 -9.09 8.63 -1.65
C GLY A 334 -8.28 7.72 -0.72
N MET A 335 -8.39 6.40 -0.87
CA MET A 335 -7.68 5.39 -0.09
C MET A 335 -6.50 4.85 -0.88
N GLY A 336 -5.27 5.03 -0.37
CA GLY A 336 -4.07 4.44 -0.97
C GLY A 336 -4.19 2.92 -1.17
N TYR A 337 -3.31 2.35 -2.00
CA TYR A 337 -3.33 0.93 -2.40
C TYR A 337 -3.42 -0.05 -1.21
N SER A 338 -2.73 0.23 -0.09
CA SER A 338 -2.78 -0.57 1.14
C SER A 338 -4.17 -0.61 1.79
N ALA A 339 -4.90 0.51 1.76
CA ALA A 339 -6.26 0.60 2.30
C ALA A 339 -7.29 -0.14 1.42
N VAL A 340 -7.04 -0.28 0.11
CA VAL A 340 -7.85 -1.15 -0.77
C VAL A 340 -7.57 -2.63 -0.49
N GLN A 341 -6.32 -3.01 -0.19
CA GLN A 341 -5.94 -4.37 0.18
C GLN A 341 -6.52 -4.78 1.55
N ASP A 342 -6.55 -3.87 2.52
CA ASP A 342 -7.21 -4.07 3.82
C ASP A 342 -8.75 -4.07 3.72
N ALA A 343 -9.32 -3.23 2.85
CA ALA A 343 -10.76 -3.25 2.51
C ALA A 343 -11.19 -4.54 1.80
N LEU A 344 -10.26 -5.19 1.09
CA LEU A 344 -10.42 -6.49 0.43
C LEU A 344 -10.12 -7.67 1.36
N GLN A 345 -10.14 -7.50 2.69
CA GLN A 345 -10.14 -8.62 3.64
C GLN A 345 -11.59 -8.97 4.09
N PRO A 346 -12.35 -9.82 3.35
CA PRO A 346 -13.73 -10.22 3.71
C PRO A 346 -13.85 -11.08 4.98
N CYS A 347 -12.80 -11.19 5.77
CA CYS A 347 -12.71 -12.23 6.77
C CYS A 347 -13.08 -11.73 8.17
N LEU A 348 -12.80 -10.47 8.52
CA LEU A 348 -13.48 -9.83 9.66
C LEU A 348 -14.99 -9.71 9.40
N LEU A 349 -15.38 -9.55 8.13
CA LEU A 349 -16.78 -9.59 7.70
C LEU A 349 -17.39 -10.97 7.94
N THR A 350 -16.67 -12.05 7.61
CA THR A 350 -17.08 -13.43 7.88
C THR A 350 -17.17 -13.70 9.38
N ASP A 351 -16.18 -13.28 10.16
CA ASP A 351 -16.16 -13.41 11.62
C ASP A 351 -17.40 -12.75 12.26
N LYS A 352 -17.62 -11.47 11.96
CA LYS A 352 -18.76 -10.74 12.54
C LYS A 352 -20.11 -11.25 12.02
N TYR A 353 -20.18 -11.76 10.79
CA TYR A 353 -21.36 -12.47 10.28
C TYR A 353 -21.64 -13.75 11.09
N MET A 354 -20.64 -14.60 11.29
CA MET A 354 -20.76 -15.86 12.03
C MET A 354 -21.06 -15.66 13.51
N LEU A 355 -20.59 -14.56 14.08
CA LEU A 355 -20.92 -14.17 15.43
C LEU A 355 -22.40 -13.78 15.52
N GLY A 356 -22.88 -12.98 14.55
CA GLY A 356 -24.30 -12.67 14.40
C GLY A 356 -25.18 -13.90 14.19
N ALA A 357 -24.72 -14.91 13.43
CA ALA A 357 -25.46 -16.14 13.19
C ALA A 357 -25.81 -16.86 14.51
N THR A 358 -24.89 -16.85 15.48
CA THR A 358 -25.12 -17.43 16.83
C THR A 358 -26.36 -16.87 17.52
N ASN A 359 -26.70 -15.60 17.30
CA ASN A 359 -27.86 -14.97 17.94
C ASN A 359 -29.19 -15.52 17.46
N PHE A 360 -29.24 -15.95 16.21
CA PHE A 360 -30.48 -16.41 15.59
C PHE A 360 -30.67 -17.93 15.75
N VAL A 361 -29.58 -18.69 15.89
CA VAL A 361 -29.61 -20.16 15.93
C VAL A 361 -30.50 -20.72 17.04
N GLU A 362 -30.54 -20.12 18.22
CA GLU A 362 -31.38 -20.62 19.33
C GLU A 362 -32.88 -20.51 19.08
N HIS A 363 -33.32 -19.53 18.29
CA HIS A 363 -34.74 -19.37 17.97
C HIS A 363 -35.21 -20.40 16.94
N TYR A 364 -34.28 -20.91 16.12
CA TYR A 364 -34.60 -21.71 14.93
C TYR A 364 -34.15 -23.17 15.02
N ALA A 365 -33.25 -23.53 15.93
CA ALA A 365 -32.80 -24.91 16.17
C ALA A 365 -33.67 -25.66 17.19
N THR A 366 -35.00 -25.54 17.08
CA THR A 366 -35.96 -26.25 17.95
C THR A 366 -35.97 -27.77 17.72
N GLU A 367 -35.43 -28.22 16.58
CA GLU A 367 -35.28 -29.63 16.16
C GLU A 367 -34.51 -30.48 17.18
N PHE A 368 -33.55 -29.89 17.90
CA PHE A 368 -32.67 -30.67 18.78
C PHE A 368 -33.23 -30.93 20.18
N HIS A 369 -34.36 -30.29 20.54
CA HIS A 369 -34.95 -30.37 21.89
C HIS A 369 -33.95 -29.99 23.02
N ALA A 370 -33.07 -29.03 22.74
CA ALA A 370 -32.03 -28.54 23.65
C ALA A 370 -32.58 -28.05 24.99
N THR A 371 -31.94 -28.46 26.09
CA THR A 371 -32.10 -27.77 27.37
C THR A 371 -31.59 -26.34 27.26
N ASP A 372 -32.12 -25.41 28.07
CA ASP A 372 -31.68 -24.02 28.03
C ASP A 372 -30.18 -23.86 28.36
N SER A 373 -29.66 -24.74 29.23
CA SER A 373 -28.21 -24.82 29.49
C SER A 373 -27.40 -25.18 28.25
N GLN A 374 -27.88 -26.11 27.42
CA GLN A 374 -27.17 -26.49 26.18
C GLN A 374 -27.17 -25.36 25.15
N LYS A 375 -28.25 -24.57 25.06
CA LYS A 375 -28.32 -23.38 24.19
C LYS A 375 -27.27 -22.33 24.60
N ASP A 376 -27.16 -22.05 25.89
CA ASP A 376 -26.12 -21.15 26.44
C ASP A 376 -24.70 -21.66 26.15
N PHE A 377 -24.48 -22.99 26.25
CA PHE A 377 -23.20 -23.60 25.87
C PHE A 377 -22.86 -23.44 24.39
N VAL A 378 -23.84 -23.53 23.47
CA VAL A 378 -23.63 -23.28 22.03
C VAL A 378 -23.12 -21.86 21.79
N LYS A 379 -23.66 -20.85 22.50
CA LYS A 379 -23.17 -19.47 22.44
C LYS A 379 -21.75 -19.34 23.00
N ALA A 380 -21.50 -19.89 24.19
CA ALA A 380 -20.21 -19.77 24.88
C ALA A 380 -19.08 -20.52 24.17
N ALA A 381 -19.38 -21.64 23.51
CA ALA A 381 -18.42 -22.50 22.83
C ALA A 381 -17.57 -21.77 21.79
N MET A 382 -18.17 -20.86 21.03
CA MET A 382 -17.44 -20.04 20.07
C MET A 382 -16.45 -19.09 20.76
N TYR A 383 -16.82 -18.46 21.87
CA TYR A 383 -15.92 -17.57 22.61
C TYR A 383 -14.75 -18.35 23.22
N GLY A 384 -15.01 -19.53 23.78
CA GLY A 384 -13.96 -20.43 24.27
C GLY A 384 -12.99 -20.84 23.16
N GLY A 385 -13.50 -21.21 21.99
CA GLY A 385 -12.69 -21.46 20.80
C GLY A 385 -11.88 -20.24 20.37
N ALA A 386 -12.49 -19.04 20.38
CA ALA A 386 -11.81 -17.80 20.00
C ALA A 386 -10.66 -17.43 20.93
N ILE A 387 -10.84 -17.58 22.24
CA ILE A 387 -9.77 -17.36 23.23
C ILE A 387 -8.60 -18.31 22.94
N LEU A 388 -8.89 -19.60 22.73
CA LEU A 388 -7.85 -20.57 22.38
C LEU A 388 -7.14 -20.21 21.07
N GLY A 389 -7.90 -19.83 20.04
CA GLY A 389 -7.36 -19.37 18.76
C GLY A 389 -6.42 -18.17 18.91
N MET A 390 -6.80 -17.17 19.70
CA MET A 390 -5.99 -15.97 19.95
C MET A 390 -4.68 -16.28 20.67
N LEU A 391 -4.72 -17.17 21.68
CA LEU A 391 -3.56 -17.54 22.48
C LEU A 391 -2.60 -18.50 21.76
N VAL A 392 -3.10 -19.29 20.81
CA VAL A 392 -2.27 -20.22 20.02
C VAL A 392 -1.74 -19.54 18.76
N MET A 393 -2.61 -18.89 17.98
CA MET A 393 -2.22 -18.30 16.70
C MET A 393 -1.47 -16.98 16.85
N GLY A 394 -1.65 -16.23 17.94
CA GLY A 394 -0.88 -15.01 18.21
C GLY A 394 0.64 -15.26 18.31
N PRO A 395 1.08 -16.21 19.15
CA PRO A 395 2.48 -16.64 19.17
C PRO A 395 2.90 -17.37 17.89
N ALA A 396 2.08 -18.28 17.35
CA ALA A 396 2.43 -19.00 16.13
C ALA A 396 2.70 -18.06 14.95
N SER A 397 1.91 -16.98 14.84
CA SER A 397 2.04 -15.86 13.90
C SER A 397 3.43 -15.23 13.87
N ASP A 398 4.06 -15.08 15.05
CA ASP A 398 5.39 -14.48 15.16
C ASP A 398 6.49 -15.44 14.65
N TYR A 399 6.20 -16.76 14.58
CA TYR A 399 7.11 -17.76 14.03
C TYR A 399 6.87 -18.09 12.55
N ILE A 400 5.62 -18.36 12.17
CA ILE A 400 5.26 -18.91 10.84
C ILE A 400 4.99 -17.82 9.79
N GLY A 401 4.86 -16.56 10.22
CA GLY A 401 4.48 -15.44 9.36
C GLY A 401 2.98 -15.17 9.35
N ARG A 402 2.65 -13.94 8.93
CA ARG A 402 1.30 -13.37 9.00
C ARG A 402 0.44 -13.97 7.89
N ARG A 403 1.00 -14.16 6.70
CA ARG A 403 0.33 -14.79 5.55
C ARG A 403 -0.13 -16.22 5.87
N MET A 404 0.80 -17.06 6.33
CA MET A 404 0.49 -18.47 6.61
C MET A 404 -0.47 -18.61 7.81
N GLY A 405 -0.31 -17.78 8.83
CA GLY A 405 -1.25 -17.72 9.95
C GLY A 405 -2.67 -17.37 9.50
N LEU A 406 -2.83 -16.33 8.67
CA LEU A 406 -4.15 -15.90 8.18
C LEU A 406 -4.83 -16.95 7.29
N ILE A 407 -4.05 -17.61 6.40
CA ILE A 407 -4.56 -18.71 5.57
C ILE A 407 -5.01 -19.88 6.46
N GLY A 408 -4.19 -20.27 7.45
CA GLY A 408 -4.53 -21.33 8.40
C GLY A 408 -5.82 -21.04 9.17
N CYS A 409 -5.97 -19.82 9.68
CA CYS A 409 -7.19 -19.37 10.36
C CYS A 409 -8.42 -19.45 9.45
N SER A 410 -8.32 -19.00 8.20
CA SER A 410 -9.41 -19.10 7.22
C SER A 410 -9.83 -20.53 6.91
N VAL A 411 -8.87 -21.46 6.81
CA VAL A 411 -9.18 -22.88 6.60
C VAL A 411 -9.92 -23.46 7.80
N ILE A 412 -9.47 -23.16 9.03
CA ILE A 412 -10.13 -23.63 10.26
C ILE A 412 -11.55 -23.05 10.36
N THR A 413 -11.73 -21.75 10.08
CA THR A 413 -13.04 -21.10 10.07
C THR A 413 -13.97 -21.72 9.04
N LEU A 414 -13.49 -21.97 7.82
CA LEU A 414 -14.26 -22.62 6.75
C LEU A 414 -14.72 -24.03 7.14
N ILE A 415 -13.84 -24.82 7.74
CA ILE A 415 -14.18 -26.17 8.22
C ILE A 415 -15.24 -26.09 9.32
N GLY A 416 -15.03 -25.24 10.34
CA GLY A 416 -16.00 -25.07 11.42
C GLY A 416 -17.35 -24.54 10.92
N ALA A 417 -17.35 -23.62 9.95
CA ALA A 417 -18.55 -23.10 9.29
C ALA A 417 -19.34 -24.22 8.61
N LEU A 418 -18.66 -25.07 7.85
CA LEU A 418 -19.26 -26.20 7.15
C LEU A 418 -19.84 -27.21 8.13
N LEU A 419 -19.10 -27.54 9.19
CA LEU A 419 -19.57 -28.42 10.27
C LEU A 419 -20.78 -27.83 11.00
N SER A 420 -20.83 -26.50 11.18
CA SER A 420 -21.97 -25.82 11.82
C SER A 420 -23.23 -25.91 10.94
N ALA A 421 -23.10 -25.73 9.63
CA ALA A 421 -24.23 -25.84 8.70
C ALA A 421 -24.77 -27.29 8.59
N LEU A 422 -23.87 -28.27 8.70
CA LEU A 422 -24.18 -29.71 8.58
C LEU A 422 -24.44 -30.39 9.93
N ALA A 423 -24.51 -29.64 11.03
CA ALA A 423 -24.68 -30.22 12.36
C ALA A 423 -25.98 -31.03 12.46
N TRP A 424 -25.88 -32.25 12.99
CA TRP A 424 -27.01 -33.18 13.18
C TRP A 424 -27.42 -33.33 14.65
N SER A 425 -26.72 -32.67 15.57
CA SER A 425 -27.01 -32.65 17.00
C SER A 425 -26.42 -31.39 17.64
N GLU A 426 -26.90 -31.03 18.81
CA GLU A 426 -26.34 -29.93 19.61
C GLU A 426 -24.86 -30.13 19.93
N ASN A 427 -24.47 -31.33 20.36
CA ASN A 427 -23.08 -31.61 20.69
C ASN A 427 -22.16 -31.45 19.46
N ALA A 428 -22.63 -31.90 18.28
CA ALA A 428 -21.92 -31.68 17.03
C ALA A 428 -21.82 -30.18 16.69
N LEU A 429 -22.89 -29.41 16.94
CA LEU A 429 -22.89 -27.97 16.77
C LEU A 429 -21.92 -27.29 17.73
N ILE A 430 -21.92 -27.63 19.03
CA ILE A 430 -20.98 -27.11 20.04
C ILE A 430 -19.54 -27.31 19.59
N ILE A 431 -19.17 -28.53 19.16
CA ILE A 431 -17.83 -28.83 18.67
C ILE A 431 -17.50 -27.99 17.43
N ALA A 432 -18.43 -27.90 16.47
CA ALA A 432 -18.26 -27.06 15.29
C ALA A 432 -18.05 -25.58 15.65
N ARG A 433 -18.77 -25.06 16.67
CA ARG A 433 -18.61 -23.69 17.17
C ARG A 433 -17.25 -23.46 17.81
N ILE A 434 -16.70 -24.43 18.54
CA ILE A 434 -15.33 -24.34 19.08
C ILE A 434 -14.34 -24.24 17.92
N ILE A 435 -14.45 -25.09 16.91
CA ILE A 435 -13.56 -25.08 15.73
C ILE A 435 -13.66 -23.75 14.98
N THR A 436 -14.88 -23.29 14.68
CA THR A 436 -15.11 -21.97 14.09
C THR A 436 -14.49 -20.86 14.93
N GLY A 437 -14.67 -20.94 16.26
CA GLY A 437 -14.09 -20.03 17.23
C GLY A 437 -12.57 -19.96 17.13
N ILE A 438 -11.88 -21.11 17.06
CA ILE A 438 -10.40 -21.16 16.96
C ILE A 438 -9.90 -20.40 15.73
N GLY A 439 -10.51 -20.65 14.57
CA GLY A 439 -10.14 -19.96 13.33
C GLY A 439 -10.43 -18.46 13.39
N MET A 440 -11.63 -18.09 13.86
CA MET A 440 -12.03 -16.68 14.01
C MET A 440 -11.16 -15.94 15.01
N GLY A 441 -10.83 -16.56 16.15
CA GLY A 441 -10.03 -15.95 17.21
C GLY A 441 -8.61 -15.66 16.78
N GLY A 442 -7.94 -16.64 16.15
CA GLY A 442 -6.56 -16.46 15.70
C GLY A 442 -6.39 -15.36 14.66
N GLU A 443 -7.45 -15.08 13.89
CA GLU A 443 -7.44 -14.07 12.86
C GLU A 443 -7.35 -12.63 13.39
N TYR A 444 -7.92 -12.32 14.55
CA TYR A 444 -7.90 -10.97 15.11
C TYR A 444 -6.48 -10.40 15.26
N PRO A 445 -5.57 -11.04 16.04
CA PRO A 445 -4.23 -10.52 16.22
C PRO A 445 -3.41 -10.55 14.93
N LEU A 446 -3.66 -11.52 14.05
CA LEU A 446 -2.97 -11.65 12.77
C LEU A 446 -3.35 -10.53 11.80
N ALA A 447 -4.64 -10.27 11.63
CA ALA A 447 -5.14 -9.28 10.69
C ALA A 447 -4.85 -7.86 11.16
N SER A 448 -5.02 -7.56 12.46
CA SER A 448 -4.69 -6.25 13.01
C SER A 448 -3.19 -5.95 12.89
N SER A 449 -2.33 -6.91 13.21
CA SER A 449 -0.87 -6.75 13.09
C SER A 449 -0.45 -6.60 11.63
N HIS A 450 -1.02 -7.40 10.73
CA HIS A 450 -0.73 -7.28 9.30
C HIS A 450 -1.14 -5.91 8.73
N SER A 451 -2.36 -5.44 9.01
CA SER A 451 -2.83 -4.14 8.52
C SER A 451 -2.05 -2.96 9.12
N ALA A 452 -1.61 -3.06 10.38
CA ALA A 452 -0.76 -2.05 11.00
C ALA A 452 0.68 -2.05 10.43
N GLU A 453 1.18 -3.19 9.97
CA GLU A 453 2.53 -3.33 9.42
C GLU A 453 2.64 -3.02 7.93
N SER A 454 1.57 -3.24 7.17
CA SER A 454 1.52 -3.05 5.72
C SER A 454 1.33 -1.59 5.30
N SER A 455 1.27 -0.65 6.25
CA SER A 455 1.16 0.78 5.93
C SER A 455 2.51 1.38 5.54
N GLU A 456 2.55 2.17 4.46
CA GLU A 456 3.75 2.89 4.00
C GLU A 456 4.32 3.82 5.09
N LYS A 457 3.42 4.44 5.85
CA LYS A 457 3.76 5.26 7.02
C LYS A 457 3.21 4.58 8.27
N THR A 458 4.02 4.51 9.31
CA THR A 458 3.61 3.95 10.61
C THR A 458 2.46 4.76 11.23
N SER A 459 2.36 6.05 10.92
CA SER A 459 1.22 6.91 11.31
C SER A 459 -0.13 6.46 10.77
N ASP A 460 -0.13 5.68 9.69
CA ASP A 460 -1.34 5.25 8.99
C ASP A 460 -1.82 3.85 9.46
N GLY A 461 -1.06 3.18 10.33
CA GLY A 461 -1.36 1.84 10.83
C GLY A 461 -2.74 1.76 11.49
N ALA A 462 -3.03 2.64 12.45
CA ALA A 462 -4.35 2.72 13.08
C ALA A 462 -5.49 2.97 12.10
N ARG A 463 -5.27 3.76 11.04
CA ARG A 463 -6.30 4.00 10.00
C ARG A 463 -6.61 2.70 9.26
N ASN A 464 -5.59 1.94 8.88
CA ASN A 464 -5.76 0.68 8.16
C ASN A 464 -6.49 -0.36 9.02
N VAL A 465 -6.12 -0.49 10.30
CA VAL A 465 -6.87 -1.33 11.25
C VAL A 465 -8.32 -0.85 11.43
N ALA A 466 -8.56 0.46 11.40
CA ALA A 466 -9.91 1.01 11.48
C ALA A 466 -10.77 0.66 10.27
N LEU A 467 -10.19 0.65 9.06
CA LEU A 467 -10.88 0.19 7.86
C LEU A 467 -11.24 -1.28 7.96
N LEU A 468 -10.31 -2.13 8.42
CA LEU A 468 -10.59 -3.55 8.69
C LEU A 468 -11.78 -3.72 9.65
N TYR A 469 -11.81 -2.95 10.74
CA TYR A 469 -12.90 -2.98 11.72
C TYR A 469 -14.24 -2.50 11.14
N LEU A 470 -14.25 -1.48 10.28
CA LEU A 470 -15.44 -1.02 9.56
C LEU A 470 -16.06 -2.14 8.71
N PHE A 471 -15.25 -2.89 7.96
CA PHE A 471 -15.75 -3.98 7.12
C PHE A 471 -16.36 -5.11 7.96
N GLY A 472 -15.71 -5.49 9.07
CA GLY A 472 -16.26 -6.49 9.99
C GLY A 472 -17.49 -5.99 10.74
N SER A 473 -17.29 -5.02 11.64
CA SER A 473 -18.30 -4.59 12.60
C SER A 473 -19.42 -3.75 11.98
N GLY A 474 -19.19 -3.13 10.81
CA GLY A 474 -20.21 -2.42 10.06
C GLY A 474 -20.97 -3.38 9.13
N PHE A 475 -20.34 -3.76 8.01
CA PHE A 475 -21.01 -4.54 6.97
C PHE A 475 -21.26 -6.01 7.39
N GLY A 476 -20.31 -6.67 8.05
CA GLY A 476 -20.47 -8.06 8.49
C GLY A 476 -21.58 -8.25 9.51
N GLN A 477 -21.67 -7.38 10.54
CA GLN A 477 -22.75 -7.44 11.53
C GLN A 477 -24.13 -7.09 10.94
N ALA A 478 -24.19 -6.21 9.93
CA ALA A 478 -25.45 -5.89 9.25
C ALA A 478 -25.92 -6.99 8.29
N LEU A 479 -24.98 -7.73 7.67
CA LEU A 479 -25.28 -8.75 6.68
C LEU A 479 -26.05 -9.93 7.28
N CYS A 480 -25.74 -10.35 8.51
CA CYS A 480 -26.43 -11.48 9.15
C CYS A 480 -27.94 -11.23 9.35
N PRO A 481 -28.40 -10.18 10.08
CA PRO A 481 -29.82 -9.91 10.24
C PRO A 481 -30.51 -9.58 8.90
N LEU A 482 -29.80 -9.03 7.91
CA LEU A 482 -30.34 -8.86 6.56
C LEU A 482 -30.65 -10.21 5.90
N VAL A 483 -29.72 -11.17 5.94
CA VAL A 483 -29.92 -12.52 5.39
C VAL A 483 -31.04 -13.23 6.15
N THR A 484 -31.04 -13.17 7.49
CA THR A 484 -32.08 -13.77 8.32
C THR A 484 -33.46 -13.20 8.00
N TYR A 485 -33.61 -11.87 7.99
CA TYR A 485 -34.89 -11.20 7.70
C TYR A 485 -35.40 -11.52 6.29
N THR A 486 -34.53 -11.50 5.29
CA THR A 486 -34.94 -11.77 3.89
C THR A 486 -35.39 -13.21 3.68
N MET A 487 -34.70 -14.17 4.31
CA MET A 487 -35.08 -15.59 4.23
C MET A 487 -36.35 -15.90 5.03
N ASP A 488 -36.53 -15.25 6.20
CA ASP A 488 -37.73 -15.41 7.02
C ASP A 488 -38.98 -14.87 6.29
N VAL A 489 -38.89 -13.65 5.72
CA VAL A 489 -39.95 -13.05 4.89
C VAL A 489 -40.23 -13.85 3.61
N ALA A 490 -39.21 -14.54 3.06
CA ALA A 490 -39.39 -15.44 1.92
C ALA A 490 -40.11 -16.76 2.28
N GLY A 491 -40.44 -16.98 3.57
CA GLY A 491 -41.16 -18.17 4.02
C GLY A 491 -40.29 -19.42 4.10
N VAL A 492 -38.97 -19.28 4.23
CA VAL A 492 -38.08 -20.43 4.43
C VAL A 492 -38.42 -21.12 5.76
N PRO A 493 -38.65 -22.44 5.79
CA PRO A 493 -38.94 -23.16 7.03
C PRO A 493 -37.83 -22.97 8.07
N HIS A 494 -38.22 -22.86 9.34
CA HIS A 494 -37.34 -22.56 10.47
C HIS A 494 -36.18 -23.57 10.59
N GLU A 495 -36.45 -24.86 10.35
CA GLU A 495 -35.47 -25.95 10.37
C GLU A 495 -34.36 -25.81 9.31
N THR A 496 -34.68 -25.20 8.16
CA THR A 496 -33.75 -24.96 7.06
C THR A 496 -33.07 -23.60 7.19
N LEU A 497 -33.76 -22.61 7.77
CA LEU A 497 -33.30 -21.24 7.87
C LEU A 497 -31.94 -21.11 8.57
N TRP A 498 -31.79 -21.71 9.76
CA TRP A 498 -30.54 -21.61 10.53
C TRP A 498 -29.35 -22.30 9.85
N ARG A 499 -29.61 -23.41 9.13
CA ARG A 499 -28.60 -24.08 8.30
C ARG A 499 -28.18 -23.21 7.12
N CYS A 500 -29.14 -22.53 6.48
CA CYS A 500 -28.87 -21.59 5.38
C CYS A 500 -28.05 -20.38 5.85
N ILE A 501 -28.31 -19.84 7.05
CA ILE A 501 -27.50 -18.75 7.63
C ILE A 501 -26.04 -19.20 7.77
N PHE A 502 -25.77 -20.37 8.34
CA PHE A 502 -24.40 -20.89 8.39
C PHE A 502 -23.83 -21.22 6.99
N GLY A 503 -24.66 -21.69 6.07
CA GLY A 503 -24.28 -21.95 4.68
C GLY A 503 -23.80 -20.70 3.94
N VAL A 504 -24.43 -19.54 4.16
CA VAL A 504 -23.91 -18.26 3.66
C VAL A 504 -22.56 -17.94 4.31
N GLY A 505 -22.41 -18.22 5.61
CA GLY A 505 -21.12 -18.13 6.30
C GLY A 505 -20.01 -19.00 5.68
N VAL A 506 -20.34 -20.20 5.18
CA VAL A 506 -19.41 -21.07 4.43
C VAL A 506 -18.96 -20.39 3.14
N ILE A 507 -19.90 -19.81 2.38
CA ILE A 507 -19.59 -19.10 1.13
C ILE A 507 -18.66 -17.91 1.39
N LEU A 508 -18.98 -17.11 2.43
CA LEU A 508 -18.14 -15.98 2.84
C LEU A 508 -16.74 -16.43 3.29
N SER A 509 -16.65 -17.52 4.06
CA SER A 509 -15.37 -18.10 4.50
C SER A 509 -14.53 -18.59 3.32
N ALA A 510 -15.15 -19.26 2.35
CA ALA A 510 -14.48 -19.77 1.15
C ALA A 510 -13.98 -18.63 0.25
N LEU A 511 -14.83 -17.61 0.03
CA LEU A 511 -14.45 -16.40 -0.69
C LEU A 511 -13.30 -15.67 0.01
N GLY A 512 -13.38 -15.54 1.34
CA GLY A 512 -12.31 -15.00 2.18
C GLY A 512 -11.00 -15.73 2.01
N LEU A 513 -11.01 -17.06 2.06
CA LEU A 513 -9.83 -17.90 1.86
C LEU A 513 -9.21 -17.71 0.47
N VAL A 514 -10.02 -17.74 -0.59
CA VAL A 514 -9.54 -17.55 -1.97
C VAL A 514 -8.91 -16.18 -2.14
N LEU A 515 -9.57 -15.13 -1.67
CA LEU A 515 -9.04 -13.77 -1.78
C LEU A 515 -7.73 -13.63 -1.01
N ARG A 516 -7.64 -14.16 0.21
CA ARG A 516 -6.41 -14.15 1.02
C ARG A 516 -5.24 -14.85 0.34
N TYR A 517 -5.50 -16.02 -0.23
CA TYR A 517 -4.48 -16.78 -0.93
C TYR A 517 -3.87 -15.99 -2.10
N LEU A 518 -4.70 -15.20 -2.79
CA LEU A 518 -4.31 -14.40 -3.95
C LEU A 518 -3.68 -13.04 -3.59
N THR A 519 -4.08 -12.41 -2.47
CA THR A 519 -3.74 -11.00 -2.19
C THR A 519 -2.78 -10.78 -1.02
N ILE A 520 -2.68 -11.70 -0.05
CA ILE A 520 -1.88 -11.47 1.16
C ILE A 520 -0.43 -11.92 0.96
N GLN A 521 0.49 -11.01 1.32
CA GLN A 521 1.93 -11.24 1.42
C GLN A 521 2.40 -10.87 2.83
N ASP A 522 3.55 -11.35 3.26
CA ASP A 522 4.11 -10.95 4.55
C ASP A 522 4.64 -9.51 4.50
N SER A 523 4.53 -8.80 5.63
CA SER A 523 4.95 -7.40 5.73
C SER A 523 6.48 -7.29 5.77
N LEU A 524 7.05 -6.20 5.25
CA LEU A 524 8.50 -5.94 5.34
C LEU A 524 8.98 -5.87 6.79
N LYS A 525 8.17 -5.29 7.68
CA LYS A 525 8.48 -5.21 9.13
C LYS A 525 8.59 -6.59 9.77
N PHE A 526 7.76 -7.55 9.36
CA PHE A 526 7.90 -8.93 9.81
C PHE A 526 9.23 -9.55 9.38
N VAL A 527 9.57 -9.43 8.09
CA VAL A 527 10.80 -10.01 7.54
C VAL A 527 12.04 -9.45 8.23
N GLN A 528 12.10 -8.12 8.42
CA GLN A 528 13.18 -7.47 9.18
C GLN A 528 13.24 -7.92 10.63
N SER A 529 12.09 -8.15 11.27
CA SER A 529 12.02 -8.62 12.65
C SER A 529 12.56 -10.05 12.81
N LYS A 530 12.38 -10.91 11.79
CA LYS A 530 12.93 -12.27 11.76
C LYS A 530 14.46 -12.28 11.71
N GLU A 531 15.06 -11.42 10.89
CA GLU A 531 16.52 -11.26 10.82
C GLU A 531 17.11 -10.78 12.16
N ALA A 532 16.39 -9.90 12.87
CA ALA A 532 16.80 -9.43 14.20
C ALA A 532 16.68 -10.52 15.28
N GLU A 533 15.62 -11.33 15.23
CA GLU A 533 15.42 -12.48 16.14
C GLU A 533 16.57 -13.50 16.01
N GLU A 534 17.01 -13.78 14.77
CA GLU A 534 18.17 -14.66 14.50
C GLU A 534 19.48 -14.10 15.08
N LYS A 535 19.62 -12.77 15.14
CA LYS A 535 20.84 -12.10 15.62
C LYS A 535 20.97 -12.07 17.14
N HIS A 536 19.86 -11.87 17.85
CA HIS A 536 19.87 -11.65 19.30
C HIS A 536 19.42 -12.86 20.13
N HIS A 537 18.81 -13.89 19.52
CA HIS A 537 18.32 -15.11 20.18
C HIS A 537 17.47 -14.85 21.44
N ASP A 538 16.77 -13.72 21.48
CA ASP A 538 15.92 -13.33 22.60
C ASP A 538 14.65 -14.18 22.65
N THR A 539 14.22 -14.55 23.86
CA THR A 539 12.95 -15.27 24.04
C THR A 539 11.77 -14.30 23.96
N THR A 540 10.63 -14.69 23.39
CA THR A 540 9.40 -13.87 23.32
C THR A 540 9.05 -13.19 24.65
N TRP A 541 9.23 -13.89 25.77
CA TRP A 541 8.97 -13.35 27.11
C TRP A 541 9.95 -12.25 27.56
N THR A 542 11.23 -12.30 27.18
CA THR A 542 12.20 -11.25 27.54
C THR A 542 11.86 -9.94 26.83
N ILE A 543 11.37 -10.02 25.59
CA ILE A 543 10.90 -8.87 24.81
C ILE A 543 9.57 -8.33 25.37
N LEU A 544 8.65 -9.21 25.75
CA LEU A 544 7.29 -8.82 26.16
C LEU A 544 7.19 -8.37 27.62
N SER A 545 8.00 -8.91 28.54
CA SER A 545 7.90 -8.62 29.98
C SER A 545 7.99 -7.13 30.37
N PRO A 546 8.77 -6.26 29.68
CA PRO A 546 8.77 -4.82 29.96
C PRO A 546 7.46 -4.12 29.58
N TYR A 547 6.64 -4.71 28.70
CA TYR A 547 5.38 -4.15 28.21
C TYR A 547 4.18 -4.44 29.13
N TRP A 548 4.38 -4.86 30.38
CA TRP A 548 3.29 -5.22 31.29
C TRP A 548 2.22 -4.11 31.47
N ARG A 549 2.62 -2.82 31.49
CA ARG A 549 1.68 -1.68 31.56
C ARG A 549 0.84 -1.55 30.30
N ALA A 550 1.46 -1.76 29.15
CA ALA A 550 0.79 -1.78 27.86
C ALA A 550 -0.19 -2.96 27.75
N ILE A 551 0.19 -4.14 28.25
CA ILE A 551 -0.69 -5.31 28.34
C ILE A 551 -1.88 -5.02 29.24
N LEU A 552 -1.66 -4.47 30.44
CA LEU A 552 -2.74 -4.11 31.35
C LEU A 552 -3.71 -3.11 30.70
N GLY A 553 -3.19 -2.11 29.98
CA GLY A 553 -4.01 -1.13 29.27
C GLY A 553 -4.77 -1.73 28.09
N THR A 554 -4.11 -2.48 27.21
CA THR A 554 -4.72 -3.05 26.01
C THR A 554 -5.69 -4.17 26.36
N ALA A 555 -5.25 -5.19 27.09
CA ALA A 555 -6.07 -6.32 27.51
C ALA A 555 -7.22 -5.90 28.44
N GLY A 556 -6.95 -5.01 29.40
CA GLY A 556 -7.97 -4.55 30.35
C GLY A 556 -9.02 -3.64 29.70
N CYS A 557 -8.62 -2.71 28.83
CA CYS A 557 -9.59 -1.90 28.10
C CYS A 557 -10.41 -2.74 27.12
N TRP A 558 -9.79 -3.72 26.45
CA TRP A 558 -10.51 -4.62 25.54
C TRP A 558 -11.49 -5.52 26.30
N PHE A 559 -11.10 -6.07 27.45
CA PHE A 559 -12.01 -6.84 28.32
C PHE A 559 -13.26 -6.03 28.69
N LEU A 560 -13.06 -4.79 29.18
CA LEU A 560 -14.17 -3.93 29.58
C LEU A 560 -15.04 -3.50 28.40
N PHE A 561 -14.40 -3.20 27.25
CA PHE A 561 -15.11 -2.87 26.02
C PHE A 561 -15.96 -4.04 25.51
N ASP A 562 -15.42 -5.26 25.43
CA ASP A 562 -16.13 -6.43 24.93
C ASP A 562 -17.25 -6.86 25.89
N THR A 563 -17.08 -6.63 27.21
CA THR A 563 -18.16 -6.79 28.19
C THR A 563 -19.37 -5.94 27.82
N VAL A 564 -19.13 -4.68 27.42
CA VAL A 564 -20.18 -3.77 26.96
C VAL A 564 -20.70 -4.15 25.58
N GLU A 565 -19.82 -4.40 24.61
CA GLU A 565 -20.18 -4.64 23.22
C GLU A 565 -21.00 -5.91 23.06
N TYR A 566 -20.43 -7.04 23.43
CA TYR A 566 -21.10 -8.31 23.21
C TYR A 566 -22.28 -8.46 24.14
N GLY A 567 -22.20 -7.87 25.33
CA GLY A 567 -23.31 -7.83 26.24
C GLY A 567 -24.60 -7.21 25.72
N LEU A 568 -24.49 -6.02 25.13
CA LEU A 568 -25.61 -5.35 24.47
C LEU A 568 -25.97 -6.03 23.14
N LYS A 569 -24.98 -6.16 22.25
CA LYS A 569 -25.21 -6.58 20.86
C LYS A 569 -25.73 -7.99 20.71
N GLN A 570 -25.34 -8.91 21.59
CA GLN A 570 -25.80 -10.30 21.59
C GLN A 570 -27.26 -10.41 22.10
N ASN A 571 -27.74 -9.38 22.79
CA ASN A 571 -29.08 -9.34 23.39
C ASN A 571 -30.00 -8.28 22.76
N ASP A 572 -29.59 -7.62 21.67
CA ASP A 572 -30.35 -6.53 21.01
C ASP A 572 -31.81 -6.92 20.73
N ALA A 573 -32.04 -8.09 20.11
CA ALA A 573 -33.39 -8.55 19.78
C ALA A 573 -34.27 -8.73 21.04
N ALA A 574 -33.66 -9.13 22.17
CA ALA A 574 -34.36 -9.26 23.44
C ALA A 574 -34.61 -7.91 24.13
N ILE A 575 -33.73 -6.93 23.95
CA ILE A 575 -33.91 -5.57 24.46
C ILE A 575 -35.04 -4.86 23.70
N PHE A 576 -35.12 -5.08 22.39
CA PHE A 576 -36.17 -4.53 21.54
C PHE A 576 -37.53 -5.20 21.76
N ASN A 577 -37.57 -6.53 21.94
CA ASN A 577 -38.80 -7.31 22.13
C ASN A 577 -39.10 -7.69 23.58
N SER A 578 -38.67 -6.89 24.56
CA SER A 578 -38.85 -7.27 25.97
C SER A 578 -40.32 -7.28 26.43
N ASP A 579 -41.24 -6.65 25.68
CA ASP A 579 -42.68 -6.63 25.99
C ASP A 579 -43.46 -7.77 25.34
N GLY A 580 -42.82 -8.57 24.46
CA GLY A 580 -43.42 -9.72 23.78
C GLY A 580 -44.61 -9.39 22.87
N SER A 581 -44.79 -8.12 22.49
CA SER A 581 -45.99 -7.61 21.82
C SER A 581 -45.99 -7.75 20.29
N GLY A 582 -44.88 -8.20 19.69
CA GLY A 582 -44.73 -8.29 18.23
C GLY A 582 -44.02 -9.55 17.73
N PRO A 583 -44.16 -9.88 16.43
CA PRO A 583 -43.40 -10.94 15.76
C PRO A 583 -41.88 -10.78 15.97
N TYR A 584 -41.17 -11.90 16.14
CA TYR A 584 -39.70 -11.90 16.27
C TYR A 584 -39.01 -11.24 15.06
N THR A 585 -39.63 -11.30 13.89
CA THR A 585 -39.21 -10.63 12.65
C THR A 585 -39.02 -9.13 12.78
N ASP A 586 -39.87 -8.44 13.52
CA ASP A 586 -39.74 -7.00 13.75
C ASP A 586 -38.47 -6.70 14.55
N SER A 587 -38.12 -7.57 15.50
CA SER A 587 -36.90 -7.46 16.29
C SER A 587 -35.64 -7.65 15.43
N ILE A 588 -35.67 -8.57 14.46
CA ILE A 588 -34.57 -8.77 13.50
C ILE A 588 -34.37 -7.50 12.65
N LEU A 589 -35.47 -6.87 12.23
CA LEU A 589 -35.43 -5.63 11.46
C LEU A 589 -34.87 -4.47 12.29
N GLU A 590 -35.23 -4.35 13.56
CA GLU A 590 -34.65 -3.36 14.48
C GLU A 590 -33.15 -3.58 14.71
N VAL A 591 -32.71 -4.84 14.83
CA VAL A 591 -31.28 -5.19 14.86
C VAL A 591 -30.58 -4.77 13.57
N LEU A 592 -31.17 -5.03 12.40
CA LEU A 592 -30.61 -4.60 11.12
C LEU A 592 -30.45 -3.07 11.07
N TRP A 593 -31.50 -2.33 11.45
CA TRP A 593 -31.45 -0.86 11.50
C TRP A 593 -30.38 -0.37 12.46
N SER A 594 -30.22 -1.00 13.63
CA SER A 594 -29.19 -0.60 14.58
C SER A 594 -27.79 -0.76 14.03
N ARG A 595 -27.52 -1.81 13.24
CA ARG A 595 -26.22 -2.00 12.56
C ARG A 595 -26.00 -0.99 11.44
N LEU A 596 -27.01 -0.75 10.60
CA LEU A 596 -26.89 0.18 9.47
C LEU A 596 -26.67 1.62 9.91
N LEU A 597 -27.36 2.06 10.96
CA LEU A 597 -27.27 3.44 11.47
C LEU A 597 -25.95 3.74 12.19
N VAL A 598 -25.18 2.71 12.58
CA VAL A 598 -23.86 2.86 13.20
C VAL A 598 -22.74 2.96 12.15
N ILE A 599 -22.94 2.50 10.91
CA ILE A 599 -21.92 2.55 9.83
C ILE A 599 -21.31 3.96 9.64
N PRO A 600 -22.08 5.08 9.65
CA PRO A 600 -21.49 6.41 9.55
C PRO A 600 -20.42 6.68 10.61
N SER A 601 -20.65 6.28 11.87
CA SER A 601 -19.65 6.45 12.94
C SER A 601 -18.38 5.63 12.69
N LEU A 602 -18.51 4.43 12.15
CA LEU A 602 -17.38 3.57 11.76
C LEU A 602 -16.59 4.14 10.57
N ILE A 603 -17.23 4.89 9.66
CA ILE A 603 -16.55 5.59 8.56
C ILE A 603 -15.76 6.80 9.08
N PHE A 604 -16.28 7.51 10.09
CA PHE A 604 -15.58 8.64 10.70
C PHE A 604 -14.40 8.22 11.60
N ALA A 605 -14.42 7.01 12.17
CA ALA A 605 -13.36 6.53 13.06
C ALA A 605 -11.95 6.53 12.41
N PRO A 606 -11.72 5.97 11.19
CA PRO A 606 -10.45 6.10 10.48
C PRO A 606 -10.01 7.55 10.29
N TRP A 607 -10.94 8.47 9.98
CA TRP A 607 -10.63 9.88 9.80
C TRP A 607 -10.11 10.52 11.09
N PHE A 608 -10.74 10.26 12.23
CA PHE A 608 -10.26 10.75 13.53
C PHE A 608 -8.85 10.25 13.86
N LEU A 609 -8.54 8.99 13.51
CA LEU A 609 -7.24 8.38 13.76
C LEU A 609 -6.11 8.98 12.90
N THR A 610 -6.42 9.52 11.72
CA THR A 610 -5.43 10.27 10.92
C THR A 610 -5.13 11.67 11.48
N LYS A 611 -6.04 12.23 12.27
CA LYS A 611 -5.94 13.61 12.79
C LYS A 611 -5.48 13.68 14.23
N THR A 612 -5.73 12.63 14.99
CA THR A 612 -5.58 12.59 16.44
C THR A 612 -5.01 11.25 16.88
N SER A 613 -4.24 11.22 17.97
CA SER A 613 -3.71 9.97 18.55
C SER A 613 -4.81 9.00 18.97
N SER A 614 -4.57 7.70 18.74
CA SER A 614 -5.45 6.59 19.10
C SER A 614 -5.93 6.64 20.56
N LYS A 615 -5.07 7.04 21.50
CA LYS A 615 -5.42 7.21 22.93
C LYS A 615 -6.58 8.19 23.15
N ARG A 616 -6.57 9.35 22.48
CA ARG A 616 -7.60 10.39 22.64
C ARG A 616 -8.92 9.94 22.04
N VAL A 617 -8.88 9.28 20.88
CA VAL A 617 -10.07 8.73 20.22
C VAL A 617 -10.73 7.68 21.12
N GLN A 618 -9.94 6.78 21.71
CA GLN A 618 -10.45 5.78 22.68
C GLN A 618 -11.09 6.45 23.90
N PHE A 619 -10.43 7.45 24.48
CA PHE A 619 -10.93 8.17 25.65
C PHE A 619 -12.28 8.86 25.39
N VAL A 620 -12.39 9.60 24.27
CA VAL A 620 -13.63 10.29 23.88
C VAL A 620 -14.76 9.29 23.66
N GLY A 621 -14.46 8.16 23.03
CA GLY A 621 -15.45 7.11 22.79
C GLY A 621 -15.98 6.46 24.06
N PHE A 622 -15.11 6.10 25.02
CA PHE A 622 -15.56 5.59 26.31
C PHE A 622 -16.34 6.63 27.12
N LEU A 623 -15.91 7.90 27.11
CA LEU A 623 -16.63 8.99 27.77
C LEU A 623 -18.04 9.17 27.19
N GLY A 624 -18.16 9.22 25.86
CA GLY A 624 -19.45 9.35 25.19
C GLY A 624 -20.36 8.13 25.43
N CYS A 625 -19.79 6.92 25.41
CA CYS A 625 -20.51 5.69 25.75
C CYS A 625 -21.01 5.71 27.20
N ALA A 626 -20.20 6.16 28.16
CA ALA A 626 -20.59 6.29 29.56
C ALA A 626 -21.74 7.30 29.72
N ILE A 627 -21.63 8.49 29.16
CA ILE A 627 -22.68 9.53 29.26
C ILE A 627 -24.00 9.04 28.65
N ALA A 628 -23.96 8.46 27.45
CA ALA A 628 -25.17 8.00 26.76
C ALA A 628 -25.85 6.84 27.53
N ASN A 629 -25.07 5.90 28.07
CA ASN A 629 -25.62 4.81 28.88
C ASN A 629 -26.11 5.27 30.26
N LEU A 630 -25.52 6.31 30.85
CA LEU A 630 -26.05 6.92 32.07
C LEU A 630 -27.46 7.51 31.83
N VAL A 631 -27.65 8.21 30.70
CA VAL A 631 -28.97 8.73 30.31
C VAL A 631 -29.97 7.60 30.10
N LEU A 632 -29.58 6.55 29.36
CA LEU A 632 -30.43 5.37 29.15
C LEU A 632 -30.77 4.65 30.46
N ALA A 633 -29.83 4.60 31.41
CA ALA A 633 -30.04 3.94 32.70
C ALA A 633 -30.99 4.72 33.62
N VAL A 634 -30.80 6.04 33.74
CA VAL A 634 -31.59 6.90 34.64
C VAL A 634 -33.00 7.14 34.08
N ALA A 635 -33.10 7.42 32.78
CA ALA A 635 -34.36 7.73 32.12
C ALA A 635 -35.03 6.50 31.48
N PHE A 636 -34.61 5.27 31.83
CA PHE A 636 -35.05 4.04 31.18
C PHE A 636 -36.57 3.94 31.09
N LYS A 637 -37.29 4.17 32.21
CA LYS A 637 -38.76 4.04 32.26
C LYS A 637 -39.45 5.06 31.36
N GLN A 638 -39.04 6.33 31.40
CA GLN A 638 -39.60 7.40 30.58
C GLN A 638 -39.28 7.20 29.09
N LEU A 639 -38.08 6.73 28.77
CA LEU A 639 -37.67 6.45 27.40
C LEU A 639 -38.42 5.25 26.79
N ARG A 640 -38.80 4.25 27.59
CA ARG A 640 -39.61 3.12 27.12
C ARG A 640 -41.01 3.53 26.67
N GLU A 641 -41.58 4.59 27.23
CA GLU A 641 -42.84 5.17 26.76
C GLU A 641 -42.70 5.89 25.41
N LEU A 642 -41.46 6.19 24.99
CA LEU A 642 -41.13 6.87 23.74
C LEU A 642 -40.13 6.04 22.92
N PRO A 643 -40.55 4.95 22.25
CA PRO A 643 -39.67 3.98 21.59
C PRO A 643 -38.68 4.60 20.59
N ALA A 644 -39.11 5.61 19.82
CA ALA A 644 -38.25 6.32 18.87
C ALA A 644 -37.10 7.07 19.56
N LEU A 645 -37.36 7.66 20.73
CA LEU A 645 -36.35 8.38 21.51
C LEU A 645 -35.37 7.39 22.17
N PHE A 646 -35.89 6.30 22.74
CA PHE A 646 -35.07 5.20 23.25
C PHE A 646 -34.12 4.66 22.16
N PHE A 647 -34.65 4.34 20.98
CA PHE A 647 -33.87 3.84 19.86
C PHE A 647 -32.80 4.86 19.42
N THR A 648 -33.14 6.16 19.39
CA THR A 648 -32.17 7.21 19.05
C THR A 648 -30.99 7.26 20.04
N PHE A 649 -31.26 7.28 21.35
CA PHE A 649 -30.19 7.24 22.36
C PHE A 649 -29.39 5.93 22.31
N TYR A 650 -30.05 4.82 21.95
CA TYR A 650 -29.39 3.54 21.73
C TYR A 650 -28.41 3.59 20.54
N ILE A 651 -28.77 4.23 19.42
CA ILE A 651 -27.86 4.42 18.29
C ILE A 651 -26.71 5.37 18.66
N VAL A 652 -26.98 6.44 19.42
CA VAL A 652 -25.94 7.37 19.88
C VAL A 652 -24.90 6.63 20.72
N GLN A 653 -25.33 5.78 21.67
CA GLN A 653 -24.38 5.04 22.50
C GLN A 653 -23.56 4.02 21.69
N LEU A 654 -24.19 3.31 20.74
CA LEU A 654 -23.47 2.42 19.80
C LEU A 654 -22.48 3.19 18.90
N SER A 655 -22.83 4.41 18.50
CA SER A 655 -21.97 5.26 17.66
C SER A 655 -20.71 5.68 18.41
N PHE A 656 -20.82 6.08 19.68
CA PHE A 656 -19.65 6.37 20.51
C PHE A 656 -18.82 5.12 20.80
N GLN A 657 -19.48 3.97 20.94
CA GLN A 657 -18.84 2.68 21.15
C GLN A 657 -18.02 2.20 19.93
N SER A 658 -18.33 2.66 18.72
CA SER A 658 -17.52 2.34 17.54
C SER A 658 -16.05 2.78 17.66
N LEU A 659 -15.79 3.90 18.37
CA LEU A 659 -14.47 4.47 18.58
C LEU A 659 -13.55 3.56 19.44
N PRO A 660 -13.93 3.15 20.68
CA PRO A 660 -13.16 2.19 21.46
C PRO A 660 -13.08 0.82 20.77
N GLY A 661 -14.08 0.42 19.98
CA GLY A 661 -14.01 -0.83 19.21
C GLY A 661 -12.89 -0.83 18.18
N VAL A 662 -12.72 0.28 17.46
CA VAL A 662 -11.59 0.43 16.53
C VAL A 662 -10.26 0.57 17.28
N THR A 663 -10.23 1.42 18.31
CA THR A 663 -8.96 1.81 18.97
C THR A 663 -8.38 0.71 19.85
N THR A 664 -9.19 -0.12 20.52
CA THR A 664 -8.68 -1.27 21.28
C THR A 664 -7.92 -2.25 20.38
N MET A 665 -8.46 -2.50 19.17
CA MET A 665 -7.80 -3.32 18.15
C MET A 665 -6.55 -2.62 17.58
N ALA A 666 -6.64 -1.35 17.19
CA ALA A 666 -5.53 -0.60 16.61
C ALA A 666 -4.35 -0.42 17.58
N ILE A 667 -4.62 0.01 18.81
CA ILE A 667 -3.58 0.25 19.83
C ILE A 667 -2.85 -1.05 20.17
N SER A 668 -3.57 -2.18 20.23
CA SER A 668 -2.93 -3.48 20.44
C SER A 668 -2.02 -3.89 19.28
N ALA A 669 -2.31 -3.49 18.05
CA ALA A 669 -1.48 -3.77 16.89
C ALA A 669 -0.29 -2.82 16.75
N GLU A 670 -0.34 -1.62 17.33
CA GLU A 670 0.71 -0.61 17.18
C GLU A 670 1.78 -0.66 18.30
N ILE A 671 1.35 -0.83 19.56
CA ILE A 671 2.21 -0.64 20.74
C ILE A 671 3.30 -1.71 20.89
N TYR A 672 3.00 -2.95 20.48
CA TYR A 672 3.94 -4.05 20.59
C TYR A 672 4.96 -4.03 19.44
N PRO A 673 6.22 -4.38 19.73
CA PRO A 673 7.25 -4.45 18.70
C PRO A 673 6.97 -5.61 17.75
N SER A 674 7.33 -5.42 16.49
CA SER A 674 7.06 -6.33 15.35
C SER A 674 7.40 -7.80 15.60
N MET A 675 8.44 -8.07 16.39
CA MET A 675 8.90 -9.42 16.75
C MET A 675 7.89 -10.21 17.61
N VAL A 676 7.15 -9.54 18.51
CA VAL A 676 6.20 -10.19 19.43
C VAL A 676 4.80 -9.58 19.37
N ARG A 677 4.53 -8.86 18.27
CA ARG A 677 3.29 -8.12 18.07
C ARG A 677 2.08 -9.05 18.01
N GLY A 678 2.20 -10.18 17.30
CA GLY A 678 1.14 -11.17 17.23
C GLY A 678 0.81 -11.74 18.61
N THR A 679 1.83 -12.03 19.41
CA THR A 679 1.67 -12.51 20.80
C THR A 679 0.98 -11.48 21.69
N GLY A 680 1.47 -10.24 21.70
CA GLY A 680 0.90 -9.17 22.54
C GLY A 680 -0.54 -8.82 22.16
N ALA A 681 -0.82 -8.70 20.85
CA ALA A 681 -2.16 -8.49 20.34
C ALA A 681 -3.07 -9.70 20.64
N GLY A 682 -2.55 -10.92 20.54
CA GLY A 682 -3.28 -12.16 20.83
C GLY A 682 -3.72 -12.26 22.28
N ILE A 683 -2.82 -11.98 23.24
CA ILE A 683 -3.16 -11.91 24.66
C ILE A 683 -4.23 -10.84 24.89
N SER A 684 -4.06 -9.65 24.31
CA SER A 684 -5.01 -8.54 24.47
C SER A 684 -6.41 -8.89 23.96
N ALA A 685 -6.49 -9.49 22.77
CA ALA A 685 -7.74 -9.93 22.15
C ALA A 685 -8.40 -11.07 22.96
N ALA A 686 -7.61 -12.00 23.50
CA ALA A 686 -8.13 -13.11 24.31
C ALA A 686 -8.84 -12.60 25.58
N PHE A 687 -8.27 -11.58 26.24
CA PHE A 687 -8.95 -10.90 27.34
C PHE A 687 -10.20 -10.15 26.88
N GLY A 688 -10.21 -9.58 25.67
CA GLY A 688 -11.44 -9.08 25.04
C GLY A 688 -12.54 -10.15 25.01
N LYS A 689 -12.26 -11.33 24.44
CA LYS A 689 -13.25 -12.42 24.36
C LYS A 689 -13.65 -13.02 25.71
N LEU A 690 -12.78 -12.99 26.71
CA LEU A 690 -13.15 -13.26 28.10
C LEU A 690 -14.19 -12.24 28.60
N GLY A 691 -13.97 -10.95 28.32
CA GLY A 691 -14.93 -9.88 28.59
C GLY A 691 -16.26 -10.10 27.88
N ALA A 692 -16.24 -10.50 26.61
CA ALA A 692 -17.45 -10.82 25.85
C ALA A 692 -18.28 -11.95 26.49
N THR A 693 -17.60 -12.96 27.02
CA THR A 693 -18.22 -14.10 27.72
C THR A 693 -18.85 -13.65 29.03
N VAL A 694 -18.09 -12.90 29.85
CA VAL A 694 -18.58 -12.33 31.13
C VAL A 694 -19.76 -11.41 30.89
N GLY A 695 -19.66 -10.52 29.91
CA GLY A 695 -20.75 -9.65 29.49
C GLY A 695 -21.98 -10.49 29.18
N SER A 696 -21.92 -11.31 28.13
CA SER A 696 -23.06 -12.11 27.67
C SER A 696 -23.77 -12.87 28.80
N TYR A 697 -23.01 -13.49 29.71
CA TYR A 697 -23.56 -14.17 30.89
C TYR A 697 -24.25 -13.22 31.88
N CYS A 698 -23.59 -12.13 32.27
CA CYS A 698 -24.16 -11.12 33.17
C CYS A 698 -25.46 -10.51 32.62
N PHE A 699 -25.56 -10.28 31.30
CA PHE A 699 -26.76 -9.75 30.68
C PHE A 699 -27.92 -10.76 30.70
N SER A 700 -27.65 -12.02 30.38
CA SER A 700 -28.67 -13.09 30.47
C SER A 700 -29.24 -13.19 31.88
N GLU A 701 -28.39 -13.14 32.91
CA GLU A 701 -28.83 -13.24 34.30
C GLU A 701 -29.66 -12.01 34.73
N LEU A 702 -29.23 -10.80 34.39
CA LEU A 702 -29.99 -9.58 34.66
C LEU A 702 -31.37 -9.58 34.00
N LYS A 703 -31.46 -10.13 32.77
CA LYS A 703 -32.73 -10.32 32.07
C LYS A 703 -33.63 -11.31 32.81
N ASN A 704 -33.09 -12.45 33.25
CA ASN A 704 -33.83 -13.47 34.00
C ASN A 704 -34.38 -12.93 35.33
N LEU A 705 -33.66 -12.02 35.97
CA LEU A 705 -34.09 -11.31 37.18
C LEU A 705 -35.11 -10.19 36.92
N GLY A 706 -35.48 -9.92 35.66
CA GLY A 706 -36.41 -8.85 35.27
C GLY A 706 -35.82 -7.44 35.38
N TYR A 707 -34.51 -7.29 35.54
CA TYR A 707 -33.84 -6.01 35.77
C TYR A 707 -33.12 -5.49 34.53
N ILE A 708 -33.88 -5.28 33.44
CA ILE A 708 -33.37 -4.85 32.12
C ILE A 708 -32.66 -3.49 32.20
N SER A 709 -33.09 -2.57 33.07
CA SER A 709 -32.39 -1.29 33.25
C SER A 709 -30.96 -1.45 33.80
N GLY A 710 -30.69 -2.54 34.53
CA GLY A 710 -29.36 -2.84 35.08
C GLY A 710 -28.28 -2.96 34.01
N ILE A 711 -28.68 -3.35 32.80
CA ILE A 711 -27.83 -3.44 31.61
C ILE A 711 -27.09 -2.11 31.39
N PHE A 712 -27.82 -0.99 31.33
CA PHE A 712 -27.23 0.32 31.06
C PHE A 712 -26.35 0.81 32.22
N TRP A 713 -26.67 0.44 33.47
CA TRP A 713 -25.81 0.71 34.63
C TRP A 713 -24.48 -0.04 34.56
N THR A 714 -24.51 -1.33 34.20
CA THR A 714 -23.28 -2.12 34.04
C THR A 714 -22.40 -1.56 32.92
N VAL A 715 -23.02 -1.13 31.81
CA VAL A 715 -22.30 -0.53 30.69
C VAL A 715 -21.69 0.83 31.06
N PHE A 716 -22.42 1.67 31.78
CA PHE A 716 -21.90 2.93 32.30
C PHE A 716 -20.68 2.70 33.21
N ALA A 717 -20.76 1.75 34.13
CA ALA A 717 -19.67 1.43 35.04
C ALA A 717 -18.43 0.89 34.29
N ALA A 718 -18.63 -0.07 33.38
CA ALA A 718 -17.55 -0.66 32.60
C ALA A 718 -16.86 0.37 31.69
N SER A 719 -17.62 1.20 30.98
CA SER A 719 -17.08 2.26 30.11
C SER A 719 -16.34 3.33 30.92
N SER A 720 -16.84 3.70 32.11
CA SER A 720 -16.16 4.66 33.00
C SER A 720 -14.83 4.11 33.51
N LEU A 721 -14.80 2.83 33.89
CA LEU A 721 -13.56 2.16 34.30
C LEU A 721 -12.57 2.03 33.13
N ALA A 722 -13.04 1.70 31.94
CA ALA A 722 -12.21 1.59 30.74
C ALA A 722 -11.62 2.94 30.33
N MET A 723 -12.37 4.04 30.50
CA MET A 723 -11.89 5.40 30.30
C MET A 723 -10.72 5.73 31.26
N LEU A 724 -10.87 5.41 32.56
CA LEU A 724 -9.82 5.62 33.56
C LEU A 724 -8.58 4.76 33.25
N LEU A 725 -8.78 3.50 32.91
CA LEU A 725 -7.70 2.59 32.55
C LEU A 725 -6.95 3.07 31.29
N THR A 726 -7.67 3.59 30.30
CA THR A 726 -7.09 4.21 29.10
C THR A 726 -6.21 5.41 29.47
N ALA A 727 -6.66 6.25 30.41
CA ALA A 727 -5.90 7.42 30.83
C ALA A 727 -4.56 7.04 31.48
N ILE A 728 -4.56 6.00 32.33
CA ILE A 728 -3.42 5.58 33.17
C ILE A 728 -2.44 4.67 32.42
N SER A 729 -2.94 3.69 31.67
CA SER A 729 -2.13 2.57 31.18
C SER A 729 -1.69 2.70 29.72
N ILE A 730 -2.44 3.43 28.88
CA ILE A 730 -2.11 3.60 27.46
C ILE A 730 -1.18 4.80 27.26
N PRO A 731 -0.03 4.66 26.57
CA PRO A 731 0.87 5.78 26.27
C PRO A 731 0.29 6.73 25.22
N TYR A 732 0.79 7.97 25.18
CA TYR A 732 0.47 8.94 24.13
C TYR A 732 1.62 8.95 23.11
N TYR A 733 1.36 8.44 21.90
CA TYR A 733 2.39 8.19 20.88
C TYR A 733 1.97 8.71 19.49
N ASN A 734 2.96 8.79 18.58
CA ASN A 734 2.81 9.05 17.15
C ASN A 734 3.65 8.04 16.33
N GLY A 735 3.59 8.10 14.99
CA GLY A 735 4.31 7.17 14.12
C GLY A 735 5.82 7.09 14.38
N ASN A 736 6.47 8.24 14.61
CA ASN A 736 7.91 8.30 14.87
C ASN A 736 8.30 7.61 16.19
N THR A 737 7.51 7.82 17.26
CA THR A 737 7.71 7.11 18.54
C THR A 737 7.59 5.60 18.36
N LEU A 738 6.67 5.13 17.52
CA LEU A 738 6.50 3.70 17.25
C LEU A 738 7.69 3.13 16.48
N ASP A 739 8.20 3.83 15.47
CA ASP A 739 9.34 3.37 14.68
C ASP A 739 10.63 3.32 15.51
N GLU A 740 10.90 4.32 16.34
CA GLU A 740 12.07 4.31 17.24
C GLU A 740 11.95 3.21 18.31
N ALA A 741 10.77 3.03 18.91
CA ALA A 741 10.55 1.96 19.87
C ALA A 741 10.73 0.57 19.23
N ASP A 742 10.24 0.37 18.01
CA ASP A 742 10.41 -0.89 17.28
C ASP A 742 11.89 -1.14 16.91
N ALA A 743 12.63 -0.12 16.48
CA ALA A 743 14.06 -0.21 16.21
C ALA A 743 14.87 -0.60 17.46
N LEU A 744 14.62 0.07 18.59
CA LEU A 744 15.28 -0.25 19.86
C LEU A 744 14.97 -1.66 20.36
N ALA A 745 13.75 -2.15 20.13
CA ALA A 745 13.40 -3.51 20.46
C ALA A 745 14.18 -4.51 19.59
N ARG A 746 14.32 -4.26 18.27
CA ARG A 746 15.11 -5.09 17.35
C ARG A 746 16.60 -5.11 17.68
N ASP A 747 17.14 -4.03 18.22
CA ASP A 747 18.52 -3.94 18.70
C ASP A 747 18.75 -4.64 20.07
N GLY A 748 17.78 -5.41 20.56
CA GLY A 748 17.88 -6.14 21.84
C GLY A 748 17.66 -5.28 23.09
N ASN A 749 17.06 -4.09 22.96
CA ASN A 749 16.84 -3.14 24.07
C ASN A 749 15.36 -2.88 24.38
N PRO A 750 14.55 -3.92 24.72
CA PRO A 750 13.10 -3.77 24.90
C PRO A 750 12.71 -2.85 26.07
N LYS A 751 13.53 -2.75 27.13
CA LYS A 751 13.29 -1.81 28.24
C LYS A 751 13.39 -0.35 27.78
N ARG A 752 14.34 -0.05 26.91
CA ARG A 752 14.53 1.31 26.36
C ARG A 752 13.41 1.65 25.39
N ALA A 753 12.97 0.70 24.57
CA ALA A 753 11.80 0.84 23.70
C ALA A 753 10.55 1.25 24.49
N VAL A 754 10.25 0.57 25.61
CA VAL A 754 9.12 0.94 26.49
C VAL A 754 9.30 2.34 27.08
N LYS A 755 10.50 2.72 27.51
CA LYS A 755 10.76 4.06 28.05
C LYS A 755 10.48 5.15 27.02
N VAL A 756 10.90 4.96 25.76
CA VAL A 756 10.59 5.87 24.64
C VAL A 756 9.09 5.94 24.39
N LEU A 757 8.40 4.80 24.37
CA LEU A 757 6.96 4.74 24.13
C LEU A 757 6.15 5.55 25.17
N PHE A 758 6.55 5.52 26.43
CA PHE A 758 5.91 6.29 27.52
C PHE A 758 6.47 7.71 27.71
N SER A 759 7.50 8.11 26.96
CA SER A 759 8.08 9.46 27.03
C SER A 759 7.26 10.52 26.29
N GLY A 760 6.36 10.09 25.39
CA GLY A 760 5.51 10.97 24.59
C GLY A 760 5.87 10.95 23.09
N PRO A 761 5.14 11.74 22.28
CA PRO A 761 5.36 11.82 20.83
C PRO A 761 6.67 12.52 20.52
N LEU A 762 7.51 11.87 19.72
CA LEU A 762 8.75 12.46 19.24
C LEU A 762 8.47 13.48 18.14
N LYS A 763 9.17 14.61 18.17
CA LYS A 763 9.10 15.62 17.11
C LYS A 763 9.99 15.20 15.94
N HIS A 764 9.62 15.66 14.75
CA HIS A 764 10.42 15.51 13.55
C HIS A 764 11.62 16.47 13.65
N ASP A 765 12.68 16.07 14.36
CA ASP A 765 13.91 16.86 14.34
C ASP A 765 14.61 16.58 13.01
N GLY A 766 14.50 17.54 12.08
CA GLY A 766 15.30 17.58 10.84
C GLY A 766 16.81 17.73 11.08
N THR A 767 17.29 17.53 12.30
CA THR A 767 18.68 17.64 12.72
C THR A 767 18.90 16.72 13.92
N LYS A 768 19.31 15.48 13.65
CA LYS A 768 20.46 14.83 14.30
C LYS A 768 20.48 13.38 13.85
N SER A 769 21.50 13.08 13.06
CA SER A 769 22.22 11.82 13.17
C SER A 769 22.37 11.46 14.65
N ALA A 770 21.80 10.32 15.07
CA ALA A 770 22.35 9.61 16.20
C ALA A 770 23.75 9.15 15.78
N GLY A 771 24.71 10.06 15.93
CA GLY A 771 26.09 9.68 16.13
C GLY A 771 26.10 8.79 17.36
N TYR A 772 26.74 7.64 17.22
CA TYR A 772 27.30 6.89 18.32
C TYR A 772 28.26 7.84 19.08
N GLU A 773 27.76 8.52 20.10
CA GLU A 773 28.59 8.99 21.20
C GLU A 773 28.52 7.90 22.27
N SER A 774 29.57 7.07 22.26
CA SER A 774 30.00 6.33 23.43
C SER A 774 30.43 7.34 24.49
N ASP A 775 29.50 7.87 25.26
CA ASP A 775 29.81 8.63 26.46
C ASP A 775 29.35 7.85 27.70
N ASP A 776 30.35 7.57 28.52
CA ASP A 776 30.32 7.00 29.86
C ASP A 776 29.06 7.33 30.65
N TRP A 777 28.31 6.28 30.99
CA TRP A 777 27.45 6.27 32.18
C TRP A 777 27.86 5.10 33.08
N THR A 778 29.11 5.15 33.52
CA THR A 778 29.58 4.46 34.73
C THR A 778 29.89 5.49 35.80
N SER A 779 28.86 6.03 36.45
CA SER A 779 28.92 6.55 37.83
C SER A 779 27.58 7.17 38.19
N GLU A 780 26.72 6.43 38.87
CA GLU A 780 25.83 6.91 39.94
C GLU A 780 25.07 5.71 40.54
N GLU A 781 25.84 4.71 41.00
CA GLU A 781 25.46 3.90 42.16
C GLU A 781 26.36 4.36 43.30
N GLU A 782 25.90 5.34 44.07
CA GLU A 782 26.23 5.58 45.50
C GLU A 782 25.69 6.97 45.90
N SER A 783 24.42 7.05 46.30
CA SER A 783 23.98 7.74 47.53
C SER A 783 22.46 7.86 47.59
N SER A 784 21.90 7.18 48.59
CA SER A 784 20.62 7.35 49.31
C SER A 784 19.66 6.17 49.25
#